data_AF-A0AAU3XWV7-F1
#
_entry.id   AF-A0AAU3XWV7-F1
#
_cell.length_a   1.000
_cell.length_b   1.000
_cell.length_c   1.000
_cell.angle_alpha   90.00
_cell.angle_beta   90.00
_cell.angle_gamma   90.00
#
_symmetry.space_group_name_H-M   'P 1'
#
loop_
_entity.id
_entity.type
_entity.pdbx_description
1 polymer ?
#
loop_
_entity_poly.entity_id
_entity_poly.type
_entity_poly.pdbx_seq_one_letter_code
_entity_poly.pdbx_strand_id
1 'polypeptide(L)'
;MHPRRRRRATRRLWTAVVAALVLPVTMLSTGSTPASAAAVACNVDYKTNDWGSGFTAELTISNRGTEAINGWTLTYAYAGNQTLSNGWSGTWSQSGKAVTAKNASWNGTIAVGAAVTTGAQFTYSGTNAAPTDFAINGTSCVGAHQPPITVLTSPAPGAVYSQGTAVPMAATAAAADSATVTKVEFYDDTTLLGTDTTSPYTFSATGLTVGSHSLVAKAYDSLGASANSTPVGITVASGPAVVVSPTQLGVRQGQSGTYDVKLSTQPSGNVTVTTARASGNTGLSVTGGASLTFTSSNWNTAQKVTIGASASGTGSAVFDSTATGHAKASVTVTQLAASSTYDERFLELYGKITNPANGYFSPEGIPYHSVETLIVEAPDHGHETTSEAYSYLLWLQAMYGKVTGDWSKFNGAWDIMEKFMIPTHADQPTNSFYNASKPATYAPEHDTPNEYPAQLNTGVSVGPDPIAAELKSAYGTDDVYGMHWLQDVDNVYGYGNSPGKCEAGPTDTGPSYINTFQRGPQESVWETVPQPTCDQFKYGGTNGYLDLFTGDASYSKQWKFTNAPDADARAVQAAYWADIWAKEQGKGADVSATIGKAAKMGDYLRYAMYDKYFKKIGNCVGATSCPAGTGKDASHYLMSWYYAWGGATDTAAGWAWRIGSSHTHGGYQNPLAAHALANYAPLKPKSTTGQADWAKSLDRQIEFYRWLQSDEGGIAGGATNSWAGRYATPPAGTPTFYGMFYDEKPVYHDPPSNQWFGFQAWSMERVAEYYQQTGNAGAKTVLDKWVDWALSKTTINPDGTYRIPSTLQWSGAPDTWSASSPGANAGLHVTVADYTDDVGVAAAYAKTLTYYADRSGDADAARVAKALLDGMWDHHQDGLGIAVAETRADYNRFDDRVYVPSGWTGTMPNGDAINSSSTFDSIRSFYEDDPAWSKIEAYLAGGAAPSFTYHRFWAQADIALAMGSYAELLE
;
A
#
# COMPACT_ATOMS: atom_id res chain seq x y z
N MET A 1 21.47 -8.18 48.05
CA MET A 1 22.10 -9.21 47.18
C MET A 1 23.49 -9.54 47.70
N HIS A 2 23.66 -10.67 48.39
CA HIS A 2 24.94 -11.26 48.78
C HIS A 2 24.67 -12.74 49.14
N PRO A 3 25.64 -13.67 49.05
CA PRO A 3 26.57 -13.88 47.95
C PRO A 3 26.69 -15.37 47.55
N ARG A 4 27.42 -15.57 46.46
CA ARG A 4 27.86 -16.85 45.89
C ARG A 4 28.72 -17.68 46.87
N ARG A 5 28.65 -19.01 46.64
CA ARG A 5 29.74 -19.94 46.20
C ARG A 5 30.18 -21.08 47.15
N ARG A 6 30.21 -22.28 46.53
CA ARG A 6 31.08 -23.49 46.69
C ARG A 6 30.43 -24.67 47.45
N ARG A 7 30.59 -25.96 47.09
CA ARG A 7 31.24 -26.68 45.97
C ARG A 7 30.81 -28.17 46.03
N ARG A 8 30.58 -28.78 44.85
CA ARG A 8 30.79 -30.21 44.42
C ARG A 8 30.56 -31.37 45.42
N ALA A 9 29.77 -32.38 45.00
CA ALA A 9 30.27 -33.54 44.23
C ALA A 9 29.17 -34.60 43.91
N THR A 10 29.17 -35.04 42.63
CA THR A 10 28.86 -36.39 42.10
C THR A 10 27.54 -37.12 42.43
N ARG A 11 26.75 -37.42 41.38
CA ARG A 11 26.67 -38.77 40.76
C ARG A 11 25.81 -38.76 39.48
N ARG A 12 26.15 -39.66 38.56
CA ARG A 12 25.69 -39.84 37.18
C ARG A 12 24.69 -41.01 37.07
N LEU A 13 23.75 -40.85 36.11
CA LEU A 13 23.10 -41.82 35.20
C LEU A 13 22.29 -43.03 35.73
N TRP A 14 21.23 -43.40 35.00
CA TRP A 14 20.95 -44.69 34.30
C TRP A 14 19.44 -44.72 33.90
N THR A 15 19.02 -44.81 32.63
CA THR A 15 18.79 -45.95 31.68
C THR A 15 17.59 -46.88 31.96
N ALA A 16 17.00 -47.40 30.88
CA ALA A 16 15.68 -48.05 30.72
C ALA A 16 15.64 -49.60 30.85
N VAL A 17 14.41 -50.17 30.74
CA VAL A 17 13.99 -51.51 30.23
C VAL A 17 13.60 -52.64 31.25
N VAL A 18 12.28 -52.98 31.25
CA VAL A 18 11.55 -54.29 31.11
C VAL A 18 11.74 -55.52 32.06
N ALA A 19 10.56 -56.09 32.44
CA ALA A 19 10.14 -57.52 32.57
C ALA A 19 10.19 -58.36 33.88
N ALA A 20 9.00 -58.92 34.17
CA ALA A 20 8.63 -60.35 34.35
C ALA A 20 8.66 -61.06 35.72
N LEU A 21 7.60 -61.87 35.94
CA LEU A 21 7.50 -63.04 36.83
C LEU A 21 6.57 -64.11 36.16
N VAL A 22 7.11 -65.18 35.52
CA VAL A 22 7.33 -66.62 35.91
C VAL A 22 6.16 -67.63 35.67
N LEU A 23 6.20 -68.37 34.53
CA LEU A 23 6.29 -69.85 34.21
C LEU A 23 5.84 -70.98 35.23
N PRO A 24 5.72 -72.32 34.87
CA PRO A 24 5.51 -73.07 33.58
C PRO A 24 4.69 -74.44 33.60
N VAL A 25 4.66 -75.15 32.43
CA VAL A 25 4.47 -76.62 32.06
C VAL A 25 3.02 -77.22 32.10
N THR A 26 2.44 -77.99 31.14
CA THR A 26 2.87 -79.10 30.23
C THR A 26 1.98 -79.27 28.96
N MET A 27 2.56 -79.95 27.94
CA MET A 27 2.13 -80.18 26.55
C MET A 27 0.97 -81.18 26.29
N LEU A 28 0.30 -81.07 25.12
CA LEU A 28 0.04 -82.18 24.18
C LEU A 28 -0.35 -81.68 22.76
N SER A 29 0.35 -82.25 21.78
CA SER A 29 0.34 -82.23 20.30
C SER A 29 -0.81 -81.63 19.45
N THR A 30 -0.41 -80.66 18.62
CA THR A 30 -0.57 -80.47 17.16
C THR A 30 -1.52 -81.37 16.34
N GLY A 31 -2.51 -80.73 15.72
CA GLY A 31 -3.06 -81.05 14.39
C GLY A 31 -3.04 -79.79 13.52
N SER A 32 -2.38 -79.87 12.37
CA SER A 32 -2.17 -78.78 11.41
C SER A 32 -3.37 -78.55 10.50
N THR A 33 -3.78 -77.29 10.31
CA THR A 33 -4.49 -76.82 9.12
C THR A 33 -3.72 -75.63 8.52
N PRO A 34 -3.62 -75.53 7.17
CA PRO A 34 -2.78 -74.56 6.51
C PRO A 34 -3.29 -73.13 6.72
N ALA A 35 -2.36 -72.19 6.87
CA ALA A 35 -2.65 -70.76 6.76
C ALA A 35 -3.22 -70.49 5.36
N SER A 36 -4.52 -70.20 5.26
CA SER A 36 -5.09 -69.57 4.07
C SER A 36 -4.35 -68.27 3.85
N ALA A 37 -3.67 -68.13 2.71
CA ALA A 37 -3.31 -66.82 2.19
C ALA A 37 -4.60 -65.99 2.12
N ALA A 38 -4.64 -64.84 2.80
CA ALA A 38 -5.73 -63.89 2.64
C ALA A 38 -5.85 -63.55 1.15
N ALA A 39 -7.01 -63.83 0.55
CA ALA A 39 -7.21 -63.59 -0.87
C ALA A 39 -7.04 -62.09 -1.16
N VAL A 40 -6.20 -61.75 -2.14
CA VAL A 40 -6.07 -60.37 -2.62
C VAL A 40 -7.44 -59.94 -3.17
N ALA A 41 -8.14 -59.06 -2.48
CA ALA A 41 -9.32 -58.40 -3.01
C ALA A 41 -8.88 -57.07 -3.62
N CYS A 42 -9.08 -56.92 -4.93
CA CYS A 42 -8.63 -55.77 -5.69
C CYS A 42 -9.70 -55.28 -6.65
N ASN A 43 -9.59 -54.03 -7.04
CA ASN A 43 -10.36 -53.43 -8.12
C ASN A 43 -9.38 -52.66 -9.03
N VAL A 44 -9.65 -52.66 -10.34
CA VAL A 44 -8.87 -51.94 -11.34
C VAL A 44 -9.82 -51.05 -12.14
N ASP A 45 -9.69 -49.73 -11.96
CA ASP A 45 -10.39 -48.76 -12.78
C ASP A 45 -9.58 -48.52 -14.06
N TYR A 46 -10.25 -48.61 -15.23
CA TYR A 46 -9.63 -48.48 -16.55
C TYR A 46 -10.27 -47.30 -17.29
N LYS A 47 -9.49 -46.25 -17.53
CA LYS A 47 -9.93 -45.04 -18.26
C LYS A 47 -9.09 -44.84 -19.51
N THR A 48 -9.73 -44.45 -20.61
CA THR A 48 -9.03 -44.14 -21.86
C THR A 48 -9.20 -42.70 -22.29
N ASN A 49 -8.18 -42.17 -22.96
CA ASN A 49 -8.29 -41.01 -23.84
C ASN A 49 -7.91 -41.47 -25.25
N ASP A 50 -8.90 -41.56 -26.12
CA ASP A 50 -8.82 -42.20 -27.44
C ASP A 50 -9.00 -41.18 -28.55
N TRP A 51 -8.11 -41.20 -29.54
CA TRP A 51 -8.12 -40.31 -30.71
C TRP A 51 -8.29 -41.07 -32.04
N GLY A 52 -8.82 -42.30 -32.00
CA GLY A 52 -9.32 -43.06 -33.15
C GLY A 52 -8.30 -43.93 -33.89
N SER A 53 -7.00 -43.71 -33.67
CA SER A 53 -5.89 -44.55 -34.20
C SER A 53 -4.91 -45.00 -33.11
N GLY A 54 -5.06 -44.45 -31.91
CA GLY A 54 -4.34 -44.79 -30.71
C GLY A 54 -5.06 -44.21 -29.50
N PHE A 55 -4.65 -44.64 -28.32
CA PHE A 55 -5.20 -44.16 -27.07
C PHE A 55 -4.16 -44.25 -25.95
N THR A 56 -4.37 -43.47 -24.91
CA THR A 56 -3.74 -43.71 -23.61
C THR A 56 -4.73 -44.43 -22.70
N ALA A 57 -4.23 -45.40 -21.93
CA ALA A 57 -4.97 -46.05 -20.86
C ALA A 57 -4.33 -45.67 -19.51
N GLU A 58 -5.17 -45.20 -18.60
CA GLU A 58 -4.83 -44.99 -17.19
C GLU A 58 -5.54 -46.06 -16.36
N LEU A 59 -4.77 -46.77 -15.54
CA LEU A 59 -5.25 -47.87 -14.71
C LEU A 59 -4.98 -47.56 -13.23
N THR A 60 -6.03 -47.52 -12.43
CA THR A 60 -5.93 -47.32 -10.97
C THR A 60 -6.21 -48.64 -10.25
N ILE A 61 -5.21 -49.14 -9.54
CA ILE A 61 -5.26 -50.40 -8.79
C ILE A 61 -5.58 -50.08 -7.34
N SER A 62 -6.75 -50.50 -6.87
CA SER A 62 -7.20 -50.32 -5.49
C SER A 62 -7.09 -51.60 -4.68
N ASN A 63 -6.45 -51.53 -3.50
CA ASN A 63 -6.40 -52.65 -2.56
C ASN A 63 -7.65 -52.65 -1.66
N ARG A 64 -8.53 -53.63 -1.86
CA ARG A 64 -9.77 -53.84 -1.10
C ARG A 64 -9.65 -55.02 -0.11
N GLY A 65 -8.47 -55.63 -0.01
CA GLY A 65 -8.19 -56.72 0.91
C GLY A 65 -7.95 -56.23 2.33
N THR A 66 -7.69 -57.18 3.23
CA THR A 66 -7.39 -56.90 4.65
C THR A 66 -5.90 -56.75 4.95
N GLU A 67 -5.03 -56.92 3.95
CA GLU A 67 -3.58 -56.81 4.07
C GLU A 67 -3.00 -55.95 2.93
N ALA A 68 -1.84 -55.32 3.17
CA ALA A 68 -1.16 -54.52 2.15
C ALA A 68 -0.61 -55.39 1.01
N ILE A 69 -0.75 -54.93 -0.23
CA ILE A 69 -0.12 -55.58 -1.40
C ILE A 69 1.32 -55.10 -1.47
N ASN A 70 2.29 -56.01 -1.34
CA ASN A 70 3.72 -55.72 -1.41
C ASN A 70 4.32 -56.25 -2.72
N GLY A 71 4.50 -55.36 -3.69
CA GLY A 71 4.78 -55.68 -5.08
C GLY A 71 3.49 -56.05 -5.83
N TRP A 72 3.27 -55.45 -7.00
CA TRP A 72 2.12 -55.75 -7.83
C TRP A 72 2.52 -55.98 -9.28
N THR A 73 1.88 -56.97 -9.89
CA THR A 73 1.91 -57.27 -11.32
C THR A 73 0.48 -57.31 -11.80
N LEU A 74 0.11 -56.36 -12.66
CA LEU A 74 -1.17 -56.28 -13.31
C LEU A 74 -1.14 -57.05 -14.63
N THR A 75 -2.12 -57.91 -14.85
CA THR A 75 -2.31 -58.64 -16.10
C THR A 75 -3.74 -58.50 -16.61
N TYR A 76 -3.88 -58.25 -17.91
CA TYR A 76 -5.16 -58.24 -18.62
C TYR A 76 -4.94 -58.54 -20.10
N ALA A 77 -6.01 -58.74 -20.88
CA ALA A 77 -5.90 -58.95 -22.32
C ALA A 77 -6.95 -58.15 -23.10
N TYR A 78 -6.55 -57.62 -24.27
CA TYR A 78 -7.52 -57.02 -25.19
C TYR A 78 -8.18 -58.08 -26.07
N ALA A 79 -9.44 -57.87 -26.45
CA ALA A 79 -10.11 -58.72 -27.45
C ALA A 79 -9.70 -58.36 -28.89
N GLY A 80 -9.28 -57.11 -29.14
CA GLY A 80 -8.95 -56.56 -30.46
C GLY A 80 -7.47 -56.65 -30.86
N ASN A 81 -7.01 -55.66 -31.62
CA ASN A 81 -5.65 -55.53 -32.17
C ASN A 81 -4.80 -54.42 -31.51
N GLN A 82 -5.18 -54.00 -30.30
CA GLN A 82 -4.45 -53.01 -29.50
C GLN A 82 -3.00 -53.43 -29.28
N THR A 83 -2.04 -52.58 -29.67
CA THR A 83 -0.60 -52.83 -29.58
C THR A 83 0.08 -51.76 -28.72
N LEU A 84 0.82 -52.19 -27.70
CA LEU A 84 1.52 -51.35 -26.73
C LEU A 84 2.65 -50.58 -27.42
N SER A 85 2.68 -49.26 -27.23
CA SER A 85 3.72 -48.36 -27.75
C SER A 85 4.73 -47.97 -26.67
N ASN A 86 4.24 -47.50 -25.51
CA ASN A 86 5.06 -47.18 -24.33
C ASN A 86 4.22 -47.28 -23.04
N GLY A 87 4.87 -47.17 -21.87
CA GLY A 87 4.19 -47.08 -20.59
C GLY A 87 5.01 -46.35 -19.53
N TRP A 88 4.33 -45.90 -18.48
CA TRP A 88 4.91 -45.18 -17.34
C TRP A 88 4.37 -45.71 -16.01
N SER A 89 5.01 -45.31 -14.90
CA SER A 89 4.68 -45.75 -13.53
C SER A 89 4.69 -47.28 -13.32
N GLY A 90 5.35 -48.00 -14.21
CA GLY A 90 5.58 -49.44 -14.16
C GLY A 90 6.42 -49.90 -15.35
N THR A 91 6.89 -51.13 -15.30
CA THR A 91 7.54 -51.80 -16.44
C THR A 91 6.48 -52.57 -17.21
N TRP A 92 6.23 -52.17 -18.45
CA TRP A 92 5.16 -52.69 -19.30
C TRP A 92 5.70 -53.63 -20.39
N SER A 93 4.96 -54.71 -20.64
CA SER A 93 5.21 -55.61 -21.76
C SER A 93 3.90 -56.13 -22.34
N GLN A 94 3.94 -56.54 -23.61
CA GLN A 94 2.82 -57.18 -24.29
C GLN A 94 3.31 -58.40 -25.07
N SER A 95 2.57 -59.51 -24.97
CA SER A 95 2.77 -60.70 -25.77
C SER A 95 1.44 -61.13 -26.38
N GLY A 96 1.31 -61.02 -27.70
CA GLY A 96 0.01 -61.16 -28.38
C GLY A 96 -0.99 -60.17 -27.82
N LYS A 97 -2.13 -60.65 -27.34
CA LYS A 97 -3.21 -59.82 -26.75
C LYS A 97 -3.03 -59.54 -25.26
N ALA A 98 -2.13 -60.27 -24.58
CA ALA A 98 -1.92 -60.16 -23.15
C ALA A 98 -0.94 -59.03 -22.81
N VAL A 99 -1.35 -58.16 -21.89
CA VAL A 99 -0.57 -57.02 -21.39
C VAL A 99 -0.19 -57.29 -19.93
N THR A 100 1.05 -56.98 -19.58
CA THR A 100 1.57 -57.09 -18.22
C THR A 100 2.24 -55.78 -17.80
N ALA A 101 1.91 -55.28 -16.61
CA ALA A 101 2.56 -54.14 -15.99
C ALA A 101 3.05 -54.50 -14.59
N LYS A 102 4.34 -54.32 -14.32
CA LYS A 102 4.94 -54.52 -13.00
C LYS A 102 5.29 -53.19 -12.35
N ASN A 103 5.07 -53.07 -11.04
CA ASN A 103 5.35 -51.86 -10.27
C ASN A 103 6.78 -51.31 -10.48
N ALA A 104 6.92 -49.98 -10.41
CA ALA A 104 8.21 -49.31 -10.25
C ALA A 104 8.71 -49.43 -8.81
N SER A 105 9.99 -49.10 -8.57
CA SER A 105 10.61 -49.24 -7.24
C SER A 105 9.92 -48.41 -6.14
N TRP A 106 9.24 -47.33 -6.49
CA TRP A 106 8.64 -46.37 -5.56
C TRP A 106 7.13 -46.57 -5.31
N ASN A 107 6.41 -47.37 -6.12
CA ASN A 107 4.96 -47.62 -5.98
C ASN A 107 4.61 -49.09 -5.73
N GLY A 108 5.57 -49.89 -5.24
CA GLY A 108 5.36 -51.32 -5.04
C GLY A 108 4.37 -51.67 -3.94
N THR A 109 4.21 -50.84 -2.91
CA THR A 109 3.31 -51.13 -1.78
C THR A 109 1.98 -50.38 -1.91
N ILE A 110 0.86 -51.12 -1.87
CA ILE A 110 -0.50 -50.57 -1.81
C ILE A 110 -1.12 -50.95 -0.46
N ALA A 111 -1.19 -49.99 0.46
CA ALA A 111 -1.85 -50.19 1.76
C ALA A 111 -3.34 -50.56 1.61
N VAL A 112 -3.94 -51.16 2.65
CA VAL A 112 -5.38 -51.46 2.67
C VAL A 112 -6.19 -50.17 2.47
N GLY A 113 -7.11 -50.18 1.51
CA GLY A 113 -7.93 -49.02 1.15
C GLY A 113 -7.21 -47.95 0.30
N ALA A 114 -5.91 -48.12 0.04
CA ALA A 114 -5.16 -47.22 -0.85
C ALA A 114 -5.22 -47.68 -2.31
N ALA A 115 -4.83 -46.78 -3.22
CA ALA A 115 -4.73 -47.05 -4.64
C ALA A 115 -3.43 -46.50 -5.24
N VAL A 116 -3.00 -47.09 -6.35
CA VAL A 116 -1.88 -46.60 -7.18
C VAL A 116 -2.29 -46.55 -8.64
N THR A 117 -1.75 -45.58 -9.38
CA THR A 117 -2.07 -45.38 -10.80
C THR A 117 -0.87 -45.70 -11.68
N THR A 118 -1.12 -46.39 -12.79
CA THR A 118 -0.15 -46.70 -13.84
C THR A 118 -0.78 -46.46 -15.22
N GLY A 119 0.02 -46.20 -16.25
CA GLY A 119 -0.54 -45.91 -17.58
C GLY A 119 0.33 -46.33 -18.75
N ALA A 120 -0.30 -46.47 -19.91
CA ALA A 120 0.34 -46.90 -21.15
C ALA A 120 -0.35 -46.32 -22.40
N GLN A 121 0.41 -46.19 -23.48
CA GLN A 121 -0.10 -45.80 -24.79
C GLN A 121 -0.18 -47.00 -25.73
N PHE A 122 -1.27 -47.10 -26.49
CA PHE A 122 -1.52 -48.17 -27.44
C PHE A 122 -1.94 -47.62 -28.81
N THR A 123 -1.66 -48.37 -29.87
CA THR A 123 -2.20 -48.17 -31.23
C THR A 123 -3.21 -49.26 -31.56
N TYR A 124 -4.24 -48.95 -32.35
CA TYR A 124 -5.23 -49.95 -32.79
C TYR A 124 -5.91 -49.50 -34.10
N SER A 125 -6.76 -50.35 -34.67
CA SER A 125 -7.69 -49.95 -35.74
C SER A 125 -9.07 -50.56 -35.52
N GLY A 126 -10.13 -49.87 -35.95
CA GLY A 126 -11.50 -50.34 -35.78
C GLY A 126 -12.08 -49.99 -34.40
N THR A 127 -12.51 -50.98 -33.62
CA THR A 127 -13.17 -50.78 -32.32
C THR A 127 -12.19 -50.89 -31.15
N ASN A 128 -12.29 -49.97 -30.19
CA ASN A 128 -11.47 -49.99 -28.98
C ASN A 128 -12.25 -50.51 -27.76
N ALA A 129 -12.53 -51.82 -27.72
CA ALA A 129 -13.21 -52.42 -26.58
C ALA A 129 -12.26 -52.53 -25.37
N ALA A 130 -12.73 -52.08 -24.20
CA ALA A 130 -11.99 -52.19 -22.94
C ALA A 130 -11.85 -53.67 -22.49
N PRO A 131 -10.74 -54.04 -21.84
CA PRO A 131 -10.60 -55.35 -21.20
C PRO A 131 -11.62 -55.51 -20.08
N THR A 132 -12.16 -56.72 -19.92
CA THR A 132 -13.14 -57.03 -18.86
C THR A 132 -12.53 -57.80 -17.69
N ASP A 133 -11.37 -58.43 -17.91
CA ASP A 133 -10.70 -59.29 -16.94
C ASP A 133 -9.33 -58.72 -16.57
N PHE A 134 -9.20 -58.28 -15.31
CA PHE A 134 -7.95 -57.81 -14.73
C PHE A 134 -7.55 -58.72 -13.57
N ALA A 135 -6.25 -58.99 -13.43
CA ALA A 135 -5.73 -59.71 -12.29
C ALA A 135 -4.48 -59.01 -11.71
N ILE A 136 -4.38 -58.99 -10.38
CA ILE A 136 -3.21 -58.52 -9.64
C ILE A 136 -2.53 -59.73 -9.01
N ASN A 137 -1.24 -59.92 -9.32
CA ASN A 137 -0.44 -61.04 -8.85
C ASN A 137 -1.12 -62.40 -9.09
N GLY A 138 -1.83 -62.55 -10.21
CA GLY A 138 -2.56 -63.75 -10.59
C GLY A 138 -3.93 -63.93 -9.93
N THR A 139 -4.36 -63.01 -9.05
CA THR A 139 -5.70 -63.01 -8.45
C THR A 139 -6.64 -62.11 -9.26
N SER A 140 -7.79 -62.66 -9.69
CA SER A 140 -8.78 -61.90 -10.44
C SER A 140 -9.36 -60.76 -9.59
N CYS A 141 -9.33 -59.55 -10.13
CA CYS A 141 -10.06 -58.42 -9.59
C CYS A 141 -11.45 -58.40 -10.24
N VAL A 142 -12.51 -58.21 -9.45
CA VAL A 142 -13.87 -58.09 -10.03
C VAL A 142 -13.90 -56.84 -10.90
N GLY A 143 -14.21 -57.02 -12.19
CA GLY A 143 -14.16 -56.00 -13.24
C GLY A 143 -15.11 -54.82 -12.98
N ALA A 144 -14.78 -53.68 -13.60
CA ALA A 144 -15.34 -52.35 -13.41
C ALA A 144 -16.87 -52.29 -13.19
N HIS A 145 -17.29 -51.95 -11.97
CA HIS A 145 -18.63 -51.44 -11.69
C HIS A 145 -18.71 -50.00 -12.19
N GLN A 146 -19.66 -49.69 -13.09
CA GLN A 146 -19.85 -48.34 -13.58
C GLN A 146 -20.51 -47.46 -12.50
N PRO A 147 -19.93 -46.30 -12.15
CA PRO A 147 -20.56 -45.37 -11.22
C PRO A 147 -21.92 -44.88 -11.78
N PRO A 148 -22.83 -44.38 -10.93
CA PRO A 148 -24.10 -43.86 -11.40
C PRO A 148 -23.87 -42.64 -12.30
N ILE A 149 -24.81 -42.33 -13.18
CA ILE A 149 -24.87 -41.03 -13.87
C ILE A 149 -25.78 -40.09 -13.09
N THR A 150 -25.42 -38.80 -13.02
CA THR A 150 -26.30 -37.79 -12.43
C THR A 150 -26.21 -36.47 -13.17
N VAL A 151 -27.35 -35.81 -13.31
CA VAL A 151 -27.49 -34.51 -13.96
C VAL A 151 -28.32 -33.61 -13.06
N LEU A 152 -27.79 -32.43 -12.73
CA LEU A 152 -28.54 -31.38 -12.06
C LEU A 152 -29.42 -30.69 -13.12
N THR A 153 -30.74 -30.80 -12.99
CA THR A 153 -31.74 -30.29 -13.95
C THR A 153 -32.37 -28.97 -13.52
N SER A 154 -32.22 -28.59 -12.25
CA SER A 154 -32.53 -27.26 -11.72
C SER A 154 -31.49 -26.91 -10.64
N PRO A 155 -31.04 -25.64 -10.54
CA PRO A 155 -31.43 -24.48 -11.36
C PRO A 155 -30.83 -24.50 -12.78
N ALA A 156 -31.26 -23.56 -13.62
CA ALA A 156 -30.63 -23.35 -14.93
C ALA A 156 -29.26 -22.67 -14.79
N PRO A 157 -28.25 -22.98 -15.64
CA PRO A 157 -26.97 -22.27 -15.65
C PRO A 157 -27.15 -20.76 -15.84
N GLY A 158 -26.48 -19.97 -15.00
CA GLY A 158 -26.56 -18.51 -14.99
C GLY A 158 -27.79 -17.94 -14.29
N ALA A 159 -28.63 -18.76 -13.66
CA ALA A 159 -29.78 -18.26 -12.91
C ALA A 159 -29.36 -17.29 -11.79
N VAL A 160 -30.17 -16.25 -11.60
CA VAL A 160 -29.94 -15.24 -10.55
C VAL A 160 -31.05 -15.34 -9.51
N TYR A 161 -30.68 -15.52 -8.25
CA TYR A 161 -31.57 -15.55 -7.10
C TYR A 161 -31.28 -14.37 -6.18
N SER A 162 -32.25 -13.88 -5.42
CA SER A 162 -32.01 -12.86 -4.39
C SER A 162 -31.63 -13.51 -3.07
N GLN A 163 -30.71 -12.91 -2.32
CA GLN A 163 -30.34 -13.38 -0.99
C GLN A 163 -31.59 -13.61 -0.11
N GLY A 164 -31.65 -14.77 0.55
CA GLY A 164 -32.79 -15.17 1.39
C GLY A 164 -33.94 -15.86 0.64
N THR A 165 -33.92 -15.88 -0.70
CA THR A 165 -34.83 -16.72 -1.49
C THR A 165 -34.31 -18.15 -1.56
N ALA A 166 -35.23 -19.12 -1.55
CA ALA A 166 -34.86 -20.52 -1.68
C ALA A 166 -34.48 -20.85 -3.14
N VAL A 167 -33.37 -21.56 -3.33
CA VAL A 167 -32.90 -22.02 -4.64
C VAL A 167 -33.37 -23.46 -4.86
N PRO A 168 -34.28 -23.71 -5.82
CA PRO A 168 -34.77 -25.05 -6.09
C PRO A 168 -33.72 -25.86 -6.85
N MET A 169 -33.30 -26.97 -6.26
CA MET A 169 -32.39 -27.94 -6.83
C MET A 169 -33.16 -29.21 -7.20
N ALA A 170 -32.95 -29.71 -8.41
CA ALA A 170 -33.51 -30.98 -8.86
C ALA A 170 -32.45 -31.74 -9.63
N ALA A 171 -32.36 -33.05 -9.44
CA ALA A 171 -31.42 -33.90 -10.15
C ALA A 171 -32.08 -35.17 -10.66
N THR A 172 -31.62 -35.63 -11.82
CA THR A 172 -31.84 -37.00 -12.29
C THR A 172 -30.61 -37.83 -12.00
N ALA A 173 -30.81 -39.08 -11.59
CA ALA A 173 -29.73 -40.02 -11.36
C ALA A 173 -30.15 -41.42 -11.81
N ALA A 174 -29.23 -42.15 -12.44
CA ALA A 174 -29.44 -43.53 -12.86
C ALA A 174 -28.20 -44.37 -12.57
N ALA A 175 -28.40 -45.57 -12.03
CA ALA A 175 -27.32 -46.52 -11.77
C ALA A 175 -27.17 -47.50 -12.96
N ALA A 176 -25.96 -48.03 -13.14
CA ALA A 176 -25.62 -49.03 -14.15
C ALA A 176 -25.48 -50.43 -13.52
N ASP A 177 -25.20 -51.45 -14.34
CA ASP A 177 -24.81 -52.79 -13.91
C ASP A 177 -25.74 -53.47 -12.88
N SER A 178 -27.05 -53.22 -13.02
CA SER A 178 -28.11 -53.70 -12.11
C SER A 178 -28.06 -53.14 -10.68
N ALA A 179 -27.22 -52.15 -10.40
CA ALA A 179 -27.26 -51.39 -9.16
C ALA A 179 -28.48 -50.44 -9.14
N THR A 180 -28.81 -49.92 -7.95
CA THR A 180 -29.85 -48.91 -7.77
C THR A 180 -29.27 -47.65 -7.13
N VAL A 181 -29.78 -46.48 -7.47
CA VAL A 181 -29.37 -45.22 -6.80
C VAL A 181 -29.91 -45.26 -5.37
N THR A 182 -29.03 -45.09 -4.38
CA THR A 182 -29.37 -45.11 -2.96
C THR A 182 -29.63 -43.73 -2.39
N LYS A 183 -28.92 -42.70 -2.89
CA LYS A 183 -29.12 -41.29 -2.50
C LYS A 183 -28.52 -40.33 -3.52
N VAL A 184 -29.00 -39.10 -3.52
CA VAL A 184 -28.39 -37.92 -4.16
C VAL A 184 -28.12 -36.86 -3.11
N GLU A 185 -26.90 -36.36 -3.08
CA GLU A 185 -26.48 -35.24 -2.25
C GLU A 185 -26.36 -33.97 -3.10
N PHE A 186 -26.75 -32.82 -2.56
CA PHE A 186 -26.67 -31.53 -3.21
C PHE A 186 -25.64 -30.66 -2.52
N TYR A 187 -24.75 -30.05 -3.30
CA TYR A 187 -23.61 -29.27 -2.81
C TYR A 187 -23.60 -27.86 -3.40
N ASP A 188 -23.04 -26.94 -2.63
CA ASP A 188 -22.52 -25.65 -3.09
C ASP A 188 -21.00 -25.66 -2.93
N ASP A 189 -20.28 -25.59 -4.05
CA ASP A 189 -18.86 -25.91 -4.14
C ASP A 189 -18.54 -27.27 -3.50
N THR A 190 -17.99 -27.26 -2.29
CA THR A 190 -17.63 -28.45 -1.51
C THR A 190 -18.51 -28.66 -0.27
N THR A 191 -19.42 -27.73 0.01
CA THR A 191 -20.31 -27.74 1.18
C THR A 191 -21.58 -28.54 0.87
N LEU A 192 -21.84 -29.59 1.65
CA LEU A 192 -23.09 -30.35 1.54
C LEU A 192 -24.27 -29.50 2.03
N LEU A 193 -25.24 -29.26 1.15
CA LEU A 193 -26.47 -28.54 1.48
C LEU A 193 -27.56 -29.47 1.98
N GLY A 194 -27.67 -30.66 1.38
CA GLY A 194 -28.71 -31.63 1.73
C GLY A 194 -28.60 -32.96 0.99
N THR A 195 -29.42 -33.92 1.40
CA THR A 195 -29.47 -35.27 0.84
C THR A 195 -30.91 -35.66 0.58
N ASP A 196 -31.18 -36.25 -0.58
CA ASP A 196 -32.45 -36.87 -0.92
C ASP A 196 -32.25 -38.35 -1.28
N THR A 197 -33.04 -39.22 -0.68
CA THR A 197 -32.98 -40.67 -0.87
C THR A 197 -34.14 -41.20 -1.71
N THR A 198 -35.02 -40.34 -2.24
CA THR A 198 -36.23 -40.77 -2.95
C THR A 198 -36.39 -40.01 -4.26
N SER A 199 -36.39 -40.73 -5.38
CA SER A 199 -36.66 -40.14 -6.70
C SER A 199 -38.14 -39.70 -6.81
N PRO A 200 -38.46 -38.52 -7.38
CA PRO A 200 -37.54 -37.54 -7.99
C PRO A 200 -36.72 -36.76 -6.96
N TYR A 201 -35.39 -36.72 -7.17
CA TYR A 201 -34.47 -36.10 -6.22
C TYR A 201 -34.55 -34.58 -6.27
N THR A 202 -34.98 -33.97 -5.17
CA THR A 202 -35.16 -32.52 -5.07
C THR A 202 -34.66 -31.98 -3.73
N PHE A 203 -34.17 -30.75 -3.75
CA PHE A 203 -33.75 -30.04 -2.55
C PHE A 203 -34.01 -28.54 -2.70
N SER A 204 -34.35 -27.87 -1.61
CA SER A 204 -34.58 -26.42 -1.60
C SER A 204 -33.49 -25.77 -0.77
N ALA A 205 -32.46 -25.25 -1.43
CA ALA A 205 -31.32 -24.63 -0.77
C ALA A 205 -31.73 -23.26 -0.20
N THR A 206 -31.48 -23.05 1.09
CA THR A 206 -31.75 -21.78 1.78
C THR A 206 -30.46 -21.29 2.44
N GLY A 207 -30.35 -19.98 2.64
CA GLY A 207 -29.18 -19.39 3.33
C GLY A 207 -27.89 -19.32 2.50
N LEU A 208 -27.96 -19.45 1.18
CA LEU A 208 -26.83 -19.16 0.31
C LEU A 208 -26.40 -17.69 0.45
N THR A 209 -25.10 -17.45 0.53
CA THR A 209 -24.50 -16.11 0.67
C THR A 209 -24.64 -15.29 -0.62
N VAL A 210 -24.36 -13.99 -0.61
CA VAL A 210 -24.28 -13.21 -1.86
C VAL A 210 -23.00 -13.58 -2.61
N GLY A 211 -23.10 -13.79 -3.91
CA GLY A 211 -21.96 -14.13 -4.76
C GLY A 211 -22.28 -15.17 -5.83
N SER A 212 -21.24 -15.63 -6.51
CA SER A 212 -21.34 -16.75 -7.44
C SER A 212 -21.27 -18.07 -6.68
N HIS A 213 -22.13 -19.00 -7.06
CA HIS A 213 -22.22 -20.34 -6.48
C HIS A 213 -22.08 -21.40 -7.57
N SER A 214 -21.45 -22.52 -7.25
CA SER A 214 -21.27 -23.65 -8.17
C SER A 214 -21.96 -24.87 -7.61
N LEU A 215 -23.20 -25.11 -8.06
CA LEU A 215 -24.06 -26.15 -7.52
C LEU A 215 -23.80 -27.50 -8.17
N VAL A 216 -23.70 -28.56 -7.36
CA VAL A 216 -23.40 -29.92 -7.81
C VAL A 216 -24.38 -30.92 -7.17
N ALA A 217 -24.88 -31.88 -7.96
CA ALA A 217 -25.53 -33.08 -7.45
C ALA A 217 -24.55 -34.26 -7.47
N LYS A 218 -24.55 -35.08 -6.42
CA LYS A 218 -23.73 -36.29 -6.32
C LYS A 218 -24.61 -37.50 -6.02
N ALA A 219 -24.71 -38.42 -6.97
CA ALA A 219 -25.47 -39.65 -6.80
C ALA A 219 -24.59 -40.78 -6.25
N TYR A 220 -25.17 -41.66 -5.44
CA TYR A 220 -24.56 -42.88 -4.93
C TYR A 220 -25.43 -44.07 -5.31
N ASP A 221 -24.80 -45.22 -5.59
CA ASP A 221 -25.52 -46.47 -5.86
C ASP A 221 -25.42 -47.50 -4.73
N SER A 222 -26.07 -48.65 -4.93
CA SER A 222 -26.15 -49.75 -3.97
C SER A 222 -24.87 -50.56 -3.83
N LEU A 223 -23.89 -50.35 -4.71
CA LEU A 223 -22.57 -50.99 -4.66
C LEU A 223 -21.48 -50.04 -4.13
N GLY A 224 -21.87 -48.81 -3.76
CA GLY A 224 -21.04 -47.83 -3.09
C GLY A 224 -20.27 -46.90 -4.04
N ALA A 225 -20.51 -46.96 -5.35
CA ALA A 225 -19.93 -45.98 -6.27
C ALA A 225 -20.75 -44.69 -6.30
N SER A 226 -20.11 -43.61 -6.77
CA SER A 226 -20.71 -42.29 -6.83
C SER A 226 -20.22 -41.49 -8.03
N ALA A 227 -21.05 -40.59 -8.54
CA ALA A 227 -20.63 -39.60 -9.54
C ALA A 227 -21.24 -38.23 -9.26
N ASN A 228 -20.54 -37.19 -9.70
CA ASN A 228 -20.99 -35.80 -9.65
C ASN A 228 -21.64 -35.41 -10.98
N SER A 229 -22.59 -34.47 -10.93
CA SER A 229 -23.06 -33.76 -12.11
C SER A 229 -21.98 -32.77 -12.60
N THR A 230 -22.15 -32.27 -13.82
CA THR A 230 -21.50 -31.01 -14.21
C THR A 230 -21.95 -29.90 -13.25
N PRO A 231 -21.04 -29.04 -12.76
CA PRO A 231 -21.44 -27.93 -11.90
C PRO A 231 -22.33 -26.93 -12.66
N VAL A 232 -23.36 -26.43 -11.99
CA VAL A 232 -24.24 -25.37 -12.50
C VAL A 232 -23.92 -24.08 -11.75
N GLY A 233 -23.35 -23.12 -12.46
CA GLY A 233 -23.10 -21.78 -11.91
C GLY A 233 -24.39 -20.99 -11.77
N ILE A 234 -24.63 -20.41 -10.59
CA ILE A 234 -25.70 -19.42 -10.36
C ILE A 234 -25.11 -18.19 -9.68
N THR A 235 -25.88 -17.10 -9.63
CA THR A 235 -25.54 -15.91 -8.83
C THR A 235 -26.61 -15.65 -7.81
N VAL A 236 -26.23 -15.48 -6.54
CA VAL A 236 -27.10 -14.94 -5.51
C VAL A 236 -26.80 -13.45 -5.39
N ALA A 237 -27.70 -12.62 -5.88
CA ALA A 237 -27.61 -11.16 -5.80
C ALA A 237 -28.04 -10.65 -4.41
N SER A 238 -27.45 -9.53 -3.99
CA SER A 238 -27.89 -8.82 -2.78
C SER A 238 -29.36 -8.39 -2.91
N GLY A 239 -30.18 -8.68 -1.89
CA GLY A 239 -31.55 -8.19 -1.83
C GLY A 239 -31.65 -6.68 -1.51
N PRO A 240 -32.86 -6.10 -1.52
CA PRO A 240 -33.10 -4.74 -1.03
C PRO A 240 -32.54 -4.56 0.40
N ALA A 241 -31.89 -3.43 0.66
CA ALA A 241 -31.25 -3.15 1.94
C ALA A 241 -31.50 -1.71 2.37
N VAL A 242 -31.52 -1.50 3.68
CA VAL A 242 -31.31 -0.17 4.26
C VAL A 242 -29.82 0.11 4.18
N VAL A 243 -29.46 1.32 3.78
CA VAL A 243 -28.07 1.79 3.71
C VAL A 243 -27.93 2.97 4.66
N VAL A 244 -26.91 2.94 5.50
CA VAL A 244 -26.56 4.03 6.43
C VAL A 244 -25.19 4.58 6.12
N SER A 245 -25.00 5.87 6.34
CA SER A 245 -23.69 6.52 6.25
C SER A 245 -23.60 7.70 7.22
N PRO A 246 -22.58 7.79 8.07
CA PRO A 246 -21.56 6.77 8.32
C PRO A 246 -22.13 5.56 9.09
N THR A 247 -21.42 4.42 9.08
CA THR A 247 -21.73 3.23 9.91
C THR A 247 -21.19 3.36 11.34
N GLN A 248 -20.43 4.42 11.62
CA GLN A 248 -19.96 4.79 12.95
C GLN A 248 -20.14 6.28 13.18
N LEU A 249 -20.51 6.69 14.39
CA LEU A 249 -20.75 8.10 14.71
C LEU A 249 -20.25 8.41 16.13
N GLY A 250 -19.42 9.44 16.29
CA GLY A 250 -19.17 10.04 17.60
C GLY A 250 -20.23 11.07 17.94
N VAL A 251 -20.73 11.06 19.17
CA VAL A 251 -21.60 12.12 19.69
C VAL A 251 -21.04 12.60 21.03
N ARG A 252 -20.66 13.87 21.09
CA ARG A 252 -20.12 14.48 22.31
C ARG A 252 -21.18 14.57 23.40
N GLN A 253 -20.76 14.45 24.65
CA GLN A 253 -21.63 14.62 25.83
C GLN A 253 -22.47 15.90 25.71
N GLY A 254 -23.79 15.77 25.83
CA GLY A 254 -24.76 16.87 25.77
C GLY A 254 -25.11 17.35 24.36
N GLN A 255 -24.50 16.80 23.32
CA GLN A 255 -24.73 17.17 21.92
C GLN A 255 -25.55 16.12 21.17
N SER A 256 -25.83 16.39 19.90
CA SER A 256 -26.40 15.42 18.97
C SER A 256 -25.53 15.26 17.72
N GLY A 257 -25.56 14.07 17.13
CA GLY A 257 -24.96 13.79 15.83
C GLY A 257 -26.00 13.18 14.89
N THR A 258 -25.74 13.24 13.58
CA THR A 258 -26.64 12.65 12.58
C THR A 258 -25.93 11.65 11.70
N TYR A 259 -26.65 10.62 11.26
CA TYR A 259 -26.25 9.77 10.14
C TYR A 259 -27.39 9.70 9.11
N ASP A 260 -27.02 9.49 7.86
CA ASP A 260 -27.94 9.41 6.74
C ASP A 260 -28.43 7.98 6.54
N VAL A 261 -29.69 7.84 6.12
CA VAL A 261 -30.37 6.59 5.80
C VAL A 261 -30.95 6.70 4.39
N LYS A 262 -30.81 5.63 3.58
CA LYS A 262 -31.50 5.45 2.29
C LYS A 262 -31.79 3.97 2.04
N LEU A 263 -32.43 3.65 0.91
CA LEU A 263 -32.56 2.28 0.42
C LEU A 263 -31.55 1.99 -0.70
N SER A 264 -31.17 0.73 -0.86
CA SER A 264 -30.25 0.29 -1.92
C SER A 264 -30.91 0.13 -3.30
N THR A 265 -32.23 -0.01 -3.35
CA THR A 265 -33.00 -0.22 -4.58
C THR A 265 -34.33 0.54 -4.52
N GLN A 266 -34.84 0.96 -5.69
CA GLN A 266 -36.14 1.59 -5.81
C GLN A 266 -37.26 0.63 -5.35
N PRO A 267 -38.07 1.00 -4.33
CA PRO A 267 -39.16 0.15 -3.88
C PRO A 267 -40.39 0.31 -4.78
N SER A 268 -41.20 -0.73 -4.90
CA SER A 268 -42.46 -0.73 -5.66
C SER A 268 -43.62 -0.04 -4.92
N GLY A 269 -43.43 0.31 -3.65
CA GLY A 269 -44.36 1.04 -2.79
C GLY A 269 -43.62 1.72 -1.64
N ASN A 270 -44.34 2.43 -0.77
CA ASN A 270 -43.72 3.11 0.36
C ASN A 270 -43.10 2.11 1.35
N VAL A 271 -41.84 2.32 1.70
CA VAL A 271 -41.08 1.55 2.69
C VAL A 271 -40.84 2.45 3.90
N THR A 272 -41.22 1.97 5.08
CA THR A 272 -40.92 2.67 6.34
C THR A 272 -39.69 2.03 6.98
N VAL A 273 -38.64 2.82 7.14
CA VAL A 273 -37.44 2.43 7.91
C VAL A 273 -37.61 2.94 9.33
N THR A 274 -37.45 2.05 10.31
CA THR A 274 -37.48 2.38 11.73
C THR A 274 -36.11 2.20 12.34
N THR A 275 -35.69 3.18 13.15
CA THR A 275 -34.39 3.17 13.82
C THR A 275 -34.58 3.06 15.33
N ALA A 276 -33.87 2.11 15.95
CA ALA A 276 -33.85 1.96 17.40
C ALA A 276 -32.47 1.55 17.90
N ARG A 277 -32.17 1.90 19.16
CA ARG A 277 -30.98 1.40 19.86
C ARG A 277 -31.13 -0.11 20.07
N ALA A 278 -30.27 -0.91 19.46
CA ALA A 278 -30.22 -2.35 19.59
C ALA A 278 -29.45 -2.79 20.86
N SER A 279 -28.38 -2.09 21.23
CA SER A 279 -27.55 -2.44 22.39
C SER A 279 -26.67 -1.27 22.88
N GLY A 280 -26.02 -1.45 24.02
CA GLY A 280 -24.96 -0.57 24.53
C GLY A 280 -25.43 0.64 25.34
N ASN A 281 -24.63 1.70 25.32
CA ASN A 281 -24.75 2.90 26.16
C ASN A 281 -26.16 3.53 26.11
N THR A 282 -26.84 3.55 27.26
CA THR A 282 -28.20 4.08 27.39
C THR A 282 -28.27 5.61 27.36
N GLY A 283 -27.15 6.29 27.54
CA GLY A 283 -27.01 7.74 27.42
C GLY A 283 -27.09 8.26 25.98
N LEU A 284 -27.07 7.36 24.99
CA LEU A 284 -27.27 7.66 23.57
C LEU A 284 -28.70 7.26 23.15
N SER A 285 -29.45 8.16 22.53
CA SER A 285 -30.84 7.91 22.13
C SER A 285 -31.18 8.54 20.79
N VAL A 286 -32.13 7.94 20.05
CA VAL A 286 -32.66 8.56 18.83
C VAL A 286 -33.51 9.76 19.22
N THR A 287 -33.07 10.96 18.83
CA THR A 287 -33.77 12.23 19.10
C THR A 287 -34.48 12.79 17.87
N GLY A 288 -34.20 12.25 16.68
CA GLY A 288 -34.86 12.60 15.42
C GLY A 288 -34.73 11.48 14.38
N GLY A 289 -35.69 11.37 13.46
CA GLY A 289 -35.65 10.37 12.38
C GLY A 289 -35.86 8.92 12.83
N ALA A 290 -36.53 8.68 13.96
CA ALA A 290 -36.83 7.32 14.44
C ALA A 290 -37.69 6.50 13.45
N SER A 291 -38.46 7.16 12.59
CA SER A 291 -39.19 6.55 11.48
C SER A 291 -39.07 7.44 10.25
N LEU A 292 -38.59 6.86 9.14
CA LEU A 292 -38.36 7.52 7.86
C LEU A 292 -39.14 6.77 6.77
N THR A 293 -39.79 7.50 5.86
CA THR A 293 -40.55 6.91 4.75
C THR A 293 -39.85 7.15 3.44
N PHE A 294 -39.60 6.06 2.70
CA PHE A 294 -39.01 6.05 1.38
C PHE A 294 -40.05 5.57 0.35
N THR A 295 -40.17 6.31 -0.74
CA THR A 295 -41.07 6.07 -1.87
C THR A 295 -40.25 5.70 -3.10
N SER A 296 -40.92 5.33 -4.19
CA SER A 296 -40.24 5.13 -5.48
C SER A 296 -39.51 6.38 -6.00
N SER A 297 -39.82 7.59 -5.52
CA SER A 297 -39.18 8.84 -5.98
C SER A 297 -38.05 9.35 -5.08
N ASN A 298 -37.98 8.95 -3.81
CA ASN A 298 -36.97 9.46 -2.87
C ASN A 298 -36.14 8.37 -2.18
N TRP A 299 -36.28 7.09 -2.57
CA TRP A 299 -35.60 5.95 -1.94
C TRP A 299 -34.07 6.09 -1.85
N ASN A 300 -33.46 6.77 -2.83
CA ASN A 300 -32.02 7.03 -2.90
C ASN A 300 -31.62 8.40 -2.33
N THR A 301 -32.58 9.21 -1.91
CA THR A 301 -32.33 10.50 -1.25
C THR A 301 -32.08 10.26 0.23
N ALA A 302 -30.90 10.67 0.71
CA ALA A 302 -30.51 10.53 2.11
C ALA A 302 -31.48 11.28 3.03
N GLN A 303 -31.98 10.59 4.05
CA GLN A 303 -32.77 11.16 5.15
C GLN A 303 -32.04 10.95 6.47
N LYS A 304 -32.09 11.94 7.39
CA LYS A 304 -31.28 11.95 8.60
C LYS A 304 -31.94 11.24 9.78
N VAL A 305 -31.17 10.41 10.47
CA VAL A 305 -31.40 10.02 11.87
C VAL A 305 -30.54 10.92 12.75
N THR A 306 -31.10 11.42 13.86
CA THR A 306 -30.38 12.20 14.87
C THR A 306 -30.27 11.39 16.15
N ILE A 307 -29.05 11.30 16.69
CA ILE A 307 -28.73 10.64 17.95
C ILE A 307 -28.27 11.71 18.94
N GLY A 308 -28.94 11.82 20.08
CA GLY A 308 -28.52 12.68 21.19
C GLY A 308 -27.70 11.90 22.21
N ALA A 309 -26.71 12.57 22.80
CA ALA A 309 -25.94 12.07 23.94
C ALA A 309 -26.30 12.83 25.22
N SER A 310 -26.32 12.12 26.33
CA SER A 310 -26.45 12.71 27.67
C SER A 310 -25.25 13.60 28.00
N ALA A 311 -25.41 14.55 28.92
CA ALA A 311 -24.35 15.49 29.33
C ALA A 311 -23.14 14.83 30.05
N SER A 312 -23.23 13.52 30.34
CA SER A 312 -22.16 12.72 30.94
C SER A 312 -22.28 11.27 30.46
N GLY A 313 -21.19 10.51 30.54
CA GLY A 313 -21.17 9.08 30.19
C GLY A 313 -20.12 8.75 29.13
N THR A 314 -19.81 7.47 28.97
CA THR A 314 -18.76 6.98 28.08
C THR A 314 -19.22 5.69 27.38
N GLY A 315 -18.55 5.34 26.28
CA GLY A 315 -18.79 4.09 25.56
C GLY A 315 -19.87 4.20 24.49
N SER A 316 -20.17 3.07 23.83
CA SER A 316 -20.90 3.06 22.56
C SER A 316 -22.24 2.33 22.65
N ALA A 317 -23.14 2.64 21.72
CA ALA A 317 -24.41 1.99 21.48
C ALA A 317 -24.59 1.66 20.00
N VAL A 318 -25.21 0.53 19.69
CA VAL A 318 -25.55 0.15 18.31
C VAL A 318 -26.99 0.55 18.03
N PHE A 319 -27.22 1.21 16.90
CA PHE A 319 -28.55 1.58 16.41
C PHE A 319 -28.83 0.83 15.11
N ASP A 320 -29.95 0.10 15.08
CA ASP A 320 -30.39 -0.64 13.90
C ASP A 320 -31.48 0.14 13.17
N SER A 321 -31.27 0.41 11.89
CA SER A 321 -32.27 0.91 10.96
C SER A 321 -32.83 -0.27 10.16
N THR A 322 -34.13 -0.54 10.33
CA THR A 322 -34.81 -1.76 9.86
C THR A 322 -36.04 -1.43 9.03
N ALA A 323 -36.29 -2.21 7.98
CA ALA A 323 -37.52 -2.17 7.19
C ALA A 323 -37.93 -3.58 6.75
N THR A 324 -39.23 -3.84 6.66
CA THR A 324 -39.75 -5.15 6.23
C THR A 324 -39.24 -5.49 4.82
N GLY A 325 -38.75 -6.71 4.63
CA GLY A 325 -38.22 -7.18 3.34
C GLY A 325 -36.87 -6.58 2.93
N HIS A 326 -36.22 -5.81 3.81
CA HIS A 326 -34.91 -5.22 3.57
C HIS A 326 -33.89 -5.73 4.59
N ALA A 327 -32.65 -5.95 4.15
CA ALA A 327 -31.54 -6.15 5.08
C ALA A 327 -31.38 -4.90 5.97
N LYS A 328 -31.21 -5.10 7.28
CA LYS A 328 -31.00 -3.99 8.22
C LYS A 328 -29.62 -3.37 8.03
N ALA A 329 -29.48 -2.12 8.44
CA ALA A 329 -28.19 -1.47 8.60
C ALA A 329 -28.00 -1.03 10.04
N SER A 330 -26.76 -1.13 10.53
CA SER A 330 -26.40 -0.81 11.91
C SER A 330 -25.40 0.34 11.94
N VAL A 331 -25.57 1.27 12.88
CA VAL A 331 -24.62 2.33 13.19
C VAL A 331 -24.13 2.17 14.61
N THR A 332 -22.80 2.12 14.81
CA THR A 332 -22.21 2.17 16.16
C THR A 332 -21.94 3.61 16.56
N VAL A 333 -22.69 4.11 17.53
CA VAL A 333 -22.55 5.47 18.04
C VAL A 333 -21.73 5.46 19.33
N THR A 334 -20.67 6.26 19.42
CA THR A 334 -19.81 6.35 20.60
C THR A 334 -20.00 7.68 21.30
N GLN A 335 -20.23 7.66 22.61
CA GLN A 335 -20.31 8.89 23.39
C GLN A 335 -18.90 9.39 23.68
N LEU A 336 -18.59 10.58 23.16
CA LEU A 336 -17.31 11.26 23.32
C LEU A 336 -17.37 12.29 24.48
N ALA A 337 -16.21 12.66 25.02
CA ALA A 337 -16.12 13.73 26.01
C ALA A 337 -16.62 15.08 25.44
N ALA A 338 -16.92 16.04 26.33
CA ALA A 338 -17.22 17.41 25.93
C ALA A 338 -16.03 18.03 25.15
N SER A 339 -16.32 18.89 24.16
CA SER A 339 -15.28 19.58 23.38
C SER A 339 -14.51 20.60 24.19
N SER A 340 -13.22 20.70 23.89
CA SER A 340 -12.41 21.87 24.17
C SER A 340 -12.57 22.91 23.06
N THR A 341 -12.07 24.13 23.27
CA THR A 341 -12.17 25.20 22.27
C THR A 341 -11.43 24.84 20.97
N TYR A 342 -10.24 24.24 21.06
CA TYR A 342 -9.45 23.92 19.87
C TYR A 342 -9.98 22.70 19.13
N ASP A 343 -10.67 21.80 19.82
CA ASP A 343 -11.44 20.71 19.22
C ASP A 343 -12.57 21.22 18.31
N GLU A 344 -13.23 22.32 18.71
CA GLU A 344 -14.25 22.99 17.89
C GLU A 344 -13.63 23.72 16.69
N ARG A 345 -12.49 24.40 16.91
CA ARG A 345 -11.72 25.05 15.83
C ARG A 345 -11.25 24.04 14.77
N PHE A 346 -10.77 22.87 15.20
CA PHE A 346 -10.42 21.77 14.31
C PHE A 346 -11.62 21.35 13.45
N LEU A 347 -12.78 21.10 14.06
CA LEU A 347 -13.97 20.63 13.35
C LEU A 347 -14.53 21.69 12.39
N GLU A 348 -14.48 22.97 12.76
CA GLU A 348 -14.90 24.07 11.90
C GLU A 348 -14.00 24.18 10.67
N LEU A 349 -12.67 24.21 10.86
CA LEU A 349 -11.73 24.27 9.73
C LEU A 349 -11.79 23.01 8.87
N TYR A 350 -11.88 21.81 9.48
CA TYR A 350 -12.13 20.56 8.75
C TYR A 350 -13.40 20.65 7.90
N GLY A 351 -14.46 21.26 8.44
CA GLY A 351 -15.71 21.52 7.72
C GLY A 351 -15.52 22.43 6.51
N LYS A 352 -14.69 23.48 6.61
CA LYS A 352 -14.32 24.34 5.47
C LYS A 352 -13.49 23.57 4.42
N ILE A 353 -12.50 22.79 4.85
CA ILE A 353 -11.62 22.01 3.95
C ILE A 353 -12.44 20.98 3.17
N THR A 354 -13.33 20.25 3.84
CA THR A 354 -14.09 19.14 3.25
C THR A 354 -15.40 19.56 2.58
N ASN A 355 -15.76 20.85 2.63
CA ASN A 355 -16.89 21.38 1.90
C ASN A 355 -16.59 21.38 0.39
N PRO A 356 -17.32 20.61 -0.44
CA PRO A 356 -17.07 20.59 -1.89
C PRO A 356 -17.19 21.96 -2.57
N ALA A 357 -17.95 22.90 -1.98
CA ALA A 357 -18.07 24.26 -2.51
C ALA A 357 -16.78 25.09 -2.36
N ASN A 358 -15.86 24.68 -1.49
CA ASN A 358 -14.60 25.37 -1.24
C ASN A 358 -13.45 24.87 -2.13
N GLY A 359 -13.66 23.84 -2.95
CA GLY A 359 -12.75 23.51 -4.05
C GLY A 359 -11.42 22.85 -3.69
N TYR A 360 -11.22 22.36 -2.45
CA TYR A 360 -9.97 21.68 -2.07
C TYR A 360 -9.73 20.33 -2.74
N PHE A 361 -10.78 19.72 -3.28
CA PHE A 361 -10.74 18.36 -3.82
C PHE A 361 -11.32 18.29 -5.22
N SER A 362 -10.74 17.43 -6.04
CA SER A 362 -11.33 17.00 -7.31
C SER A 362 -12.63 16.19 -7.07
N PRO A 363 -13.45 15.95 -8.11
CA PRO A 363 -14.63 15.08 -8.02
C PRO A 363 -14.34 13.66 -7.53
N GLU A 364 -13.12 13.14 -7.74
CA GLU A 364 -12.64 11.85 -7.28
C GLU A 364 -12.23 11.84 -5.80
N GLY A 365 -12.24 13.01 -5.14
CA GLY A 365 -11.79 13.19 -3.76
C GLY A 365 -10.28 13.34 -3.61
N ILE A 366 -9.57 13.69 -4.69
CA ILE A 366 -8.13 13.93 -4.67
C ILE A 366 -7.88 15.35 -4.18
N PRO A 367 -7.06 15.58 -3.13
CA PRO A 367 -6.76 16.93 -2.70
C PRO A 367 -5.92 17.62 -3.78
N TYR A 368 -6.26 18.84 -4.17
CA TYR A 368 -5.36 19.67 -4.96
C TYR A 368 -4.20 20.17 -4.08
N HIS A 369 -3.14 20.70 -4.69
CA HIS A 369 -2.10 21.42 -3.96
C HIS A 369 -2.68 22.67 -3.27
N SER A 370 -3.52 23.42 -3.97
CA SER A 370 -4.28 24.57 -3.47
C SER A 370 -5.63 24.73 -4.16
N VAL A 371 -6.54 25.49 -3.52
CA VAL A 371 -7.82 25.88 -4.13
C VAL A 371 -7.59 26.81 -5.33
N GLU A 372 -6.62 27.71 -5.24
CA GLU A 372 -6.26 28.59 -6.34
C GLU A 372 -5.39 27.83 -7.36
N THR A 373 -5.67 27.99 -8.64
CA THR A 373 -4.98 27.36 -9.77
C THR A 373 -3.63 28.01 -10.08
N LEU A 374 -3.54 29.34 -10.04
CA LEU A 374 -2.31 30.08 -10.31
C LEU A 374 -1.37 30.09 -9.10
N ILE A 375 -0.52 29.07 -9.02
CA ILE A 375 0.54 28.96 -8.02
C ILE A 375 1.74 28.19 -8.57
N VAL A 376 2.95 28.67 -8.29
CA VAL A 376 4.21 28.04 -8.71
C VAL A 376 5.20 28.08 -7.56
N GLU A 377 5.65 26.94 -7.06
CA GLU A 377 6.58 26.88 -5.90
C GLU A 377 7.35 25.57 -5.73
N ALA A 378 6.72 24.45 -6.10
CA ALA A 378 7.33 23.11 -6.20
C ALA A 378 6.54 22.29 -7.23
N PRO A 379 5.22 22.07 -7.04
CA PRO A 379 4.32 22.01 -8.18
C PRO A 379 4.31 23.36 -8.90
N ASP A 380 3.98 23.34 -10.18
CA ASP A 380 3.94 24.53 -11.03
C ASP A 380 2.53 24.88 -11.49
N HIS A 381 1.50 24.23 -10.94
CA HIS A 381 0.09 24.59 -11.02
C HIS A 381 -0.70 24.10 -9.79
N GLY A 382 -1.68 24.87 -9.33
CA GLY A 382 -2.35 24.62 -8.04
C GLY A 382 -3.28 23.42 -8.01
N HIS A 383 -3.82 23.04 -9.16
CA HIS A 383 -4.58 21.80 -9.32
C HIS A 383 -3.73 20.61 -9.77
N GLU A 384 -2.41 20.76 -9.75
CA GLU A 384 -1.59 19.57 -9.49
C GLU A 384 -1.83 19.11 -8.05
N THR A 385 -1.34 17.93 -7.73
CA THR A 385 -1.25 17.45 -6.36
C THR A 385 0.04 16.71 -6.15
N THR A 386 0.36 16.51 -4.88
CA THR A 386 1.62 15.91 -4.45
C THR A 386 1.38 14.79 -3.47
N SER A 387 2.33 13.86 -3.38
CA SER A 387 2.35 12.85 -2.33
C SER A 387 2.33 13.49 -0.94
N GLU A 388 2.87 14.71 -0.82
CA GLU A 388 2.74 15.55 0.36
C GLU A 388 1.27 15.85 0.69
N ALA A 389 0.49 16.39 -0.26
CA ALA A 389 -0.93 16.66 -0.06
C ALA A 389 -1.72 15.40 0.35
N TYR A 390 -1.44 14.25 -0.26
CA TYR A 390 -2.00 12.96 0.16
C TYR A 390 -1.62 12.58 1.60
N SER A 391 -0.36 12.77 1.98
CA SER A 391 0.11 12.47 3.34
C SER A 391 -0.53 13.39 4.40
N TYR A 392 -0.79 14.66 4.07
CA TYR A 392 -1.55 15.58 4.92
C TYR A 392 -3.04 15.23 4.97
N LEU A 393 -3.63 14.74 3.88
CA LEU A 393 -4.99 14.24 3.89
C LEU A 393 -5.12 13.06 4.87
N LEU A 394 -4.20 12.10 4.79
CA LEU A 394 -4.18 10.97 5.73
C LEU A 394 -4.07 11.44 7.18
N TRP A 395 -3.23 12.42 7.46
CA TRP A 395 -3.04 12.94 8.81
C TRP A 395 -4.28 13.71 9.31
N LEU A 396 -4.85 14.58 8.48
CA LEU A 396 -6.11 15.29 8.76
C LEU A 396 -7.23 14.31 9.09
N GLN A 397 -7.34 13.22 8.32
CA GLN A 397 -8.35 12.19 8.55
C GLN A 397 -8.08 11.31 9.77
N ALA A 398 -6.81 11.10 10.13
CA ALA A 398 -6.45 10.46 11.39
C ALA A 398 -6.89 11.30 12.60
N MET A 399 -6.63 12.62 12.57
CA MET A 399 -7.10 13.53 13.62
C MET A 399 -8.63 13.62 13.64
N TYR A 400 -9.29 13.61 12.48
CA TYR A 400 -10.75 13.53 12.43
C TYR A 400 -11.27 12.24 13.10
N GLY A 401 -10.61 11.10 12.87
CA GLY A 401 -10.88 9.84 13.56
C GLY A 401 -10.66 9.94 15.07
N LYS A 402 -9.62 10.62 15.53
CA LYS A 402 -9.40 10.92 16.97
C LYS A 402 -10.55 11.74 17.53
N VAL A 403 -10.91 12.85 16.88
CA VAL A 403 -11.88 13.82 17.40
C VAL A 403 -13.32 13.29 17.34
N THR A 404 -13.65 12.46 16.35
CA THR A 404 -15.04 12.03 16.09
C THR A 404 -15.27 10.53 16.28
N GLY A 405 -14.21 9.73 16.39
CA GLY A 405 -14.29 8.28 16.38
C GLY A 405 -14.68 7.67 15.03
N ASP A 406 -14.83 8.45 13.95
CA ASP A 406 -15.11 7.94 12.60
C ASP A 406 -13.81 7.71 11.82
N TRP A 407 -13.37 6.46 11.78
CA TRP A 407 -12.16 6.03 11.07
C TRP A 407 -12.40 5.71 9.58
N SER A 408 -13.64 5.82 9.09
CA SER A 408 -13.95 5.54 7.68
C SER A 408 -13.25 6.52 6.74
N LYS A 409 -13.04 7.76 7.18
CA LYS A 409 -12.38 8.79 6.40
C LYS A 409 -10.88 8.55 6.25
N PHE A 410 -10.22 8.08 7.32
CA PHE A 410 -8.80 7.70 7.26
C PHE A 410 -8.58 6.54 6.30
N ASN A 411 -9.39 5.48 6.40
CA ASN A 411 -9.31 4.35 5.49
C ASN A 411 -9.64 4.75 4.03
N GLY A 412 -10.67 5.59 3.84
CA GLY A 412 -11.05 6.08 2.52
C GLY A 412 -9.96 6.95 1.87
N ALA A 413 -9.29 7.81 2.64
CA ALA A 413 -8.14 8.57 2.14
C ALA A 413 -6.98 7.67 1.71
N TRP A 414 -6.73 6.57 2.44
CA TRP A 414 -5.74 5.57 2.02
C TRP A 414 -6.13 4.88 0.72
N ASP A 415 -7.41 4.52 0.55
CA ASP A 415 -7.90 3.90 -0.67
C ASP A 415 -7.79 4.85 -1.89
N ILE A 416 -8.03 6.15 -1.71
CA ILE A 416 -7.82 7.17 -2.75
C ILE A 416 -6.33 7.26 -3.10
N MET A 417 -5.44 7.33 -2.11
CA MET A 417 -3.98 7.35 -2.31
C MET A 417 -3.50 6.09 -3.05
N GLU A 418 -3.92 4.89 -2.65
CA GLU A 418 -3.55 3.64 -3.32
C GLU A 418 -4.04 3.56 -4.75
N LYS A 419 -5.25 4.06 -5.00
CA LYS A 419 -5.87 4.01 -6.33
C LYS A 419 -5.18 4.97 -7.30
N PHE A 420 -4.88 6.16 -6.82
CA PHE A 420 -4.48 7.25 -7.69
C PHE A 420 -2.99 7.54 -7.62
N MET A 421 -2.37 7.57 -6.45
CA MET A 421 -1.00 8.09 -6.27
C MET A 421 0.09 7.02 -6.17
N ILE A 422 -0.27 5.78 -5.85
CA ILE A 422 0.64 4.62 -5.90
C ILE A 422 0.47 3.93 -7.26
N PRO A 423 1.53 3.85 -8.10
CA PRO A 423 1.44 3.21 -9.41
C PRO A 423 0.96 1.75 -9.29
N THR A 424 -0.09 1.39 -10.03
CA THR A 424 -0.58 0.01 -10.10
C THR A 424 0.35 -0.86 -10.96
N HIS A 425 0.14 -2.17 -10.99
CA HIS A 425 0.92 -3.03 -11.90
C HIS A 425 0.82 -2.60 -13.37
N ALA A 426 -0.33 -2.06 -13.80
CA ALA A 426 -0.49 -1.58 -15.17
C ALA A 426 0.38 -0.33 -15.47
N ASP A 427 0.68 0.46 -14.44
CA ASP A 427 1.50 1.67 -14.53
C ASP A 427 3.01 1.35 -14.48
N GLN A 428 3.38 0.26 -13.81
CA GLN A 428 4.77 -0.22 -13.65
C GLN A 428 4.97 -1.69 -14.09
N PRO A 429 4.58 -2.07 -15.33
CA PRO A 429 4.34 -3.46 -15.73
C PRO A 429 5.58 -4.34 -15.87
N THR A 430 6.76 -3.73 -16.02
CA THR A 430 7.99 -4.45 -16.39
C THR A 430 9.04 -4.52 -15.29
N ASN A 431 8.63 -4.33 -14.03
CA ASN A 431 9.50 -4.57 -12.87
C ASN A 431 10.13 -5.97 -12.84
N SER A 432 9.52 -6.96 -13.50
CA SER A 432 10.07 -8.32 -13.62
C SER A 432 11.40 -8.39 -14.38
N PHE A 433 11.77 -7.36 -15.16
CA PHE A 433 13.07 -7.24 -15.82
C PHE A 433 14.15 -6.61 -14.94
N TYR A 434 13.80 -6.15 -13.73
CA TYR A 434 14.75 -5.51 -12.84
C TYR A 434 15.86 -6.48 -12.41
N ASN A 435 17.11 -6.05 -12.55
CA ASN A 435 18.27 -6.82 -12.14
C ASN A 435 18.94 -6.15 -10.92
N ALA A 436 18.70 -6.69 -9.73
CA ALA A 436 19.27 -6.16 -8.49
C ALA A 436 20.81 -6.15 -8.46
N SER A 437 21.50 -6.96 -9.28
CA SER A 437 22.97 -6.92 -9.38
C SER A 437 23.49 -5.80 -10.29
N LYS A 438 22.60 -5.17 -11.06
CA LYS A 438 22.85 -4.02 -11.95
C LYS A 438 21.64 -3.09 -11.91
N PRO A 439 21.41 -2.39 -10.79
CA PRO A 439 20.13 -1.74 -10.53
C PRO A 439 19.88 -0.52 -11.42
N ALA A 440 20.92 0.13 -11.95
CA ALA A 440 20.82 1.22 -12.91
C ALA A 440 22.14 1.40 -13.67
N THR A 441 22.12 2.24 -14.71
CA THR A 441 23.32 2.77 -15.37
C THR A 441 23.57 4.20 -14.89
N TYR A 442 24.82 4.53 -14.58
CA TYR A 442 25.19 5.86 -14.08
C TYR A 442 25.06 6.94 -15.16
N ALA A 443 24.52 8.09 -14.77
CA ALA A 443 24.69 9.38 -15.43
C ALA A 443 25.11 10.43 -14.38
N PRO A 444 26.02 11.36 -14.71
CA PRO A 444 26.36 12.47 -13.82
C PRO A 444 25.18 13.46 -13.71
N GLU A 445 25.00 14.06 -12.55
CA GLU A 445 24.27 15.33 -12.46
C GLU A 445 25.19 16.48 -12.89
N HIS A 446 24.60 17.50 -13.48
CA HIS A 446 25.28 18.72 -13.88
C HIS A 446 24.74 19.91 -13.11
N ASP A 447 25.51 21.01 -13.07
CA ASP A 447 25.18 22.13 -12.19
C ASP A 447 24.05 22.99 -12.77
N THR A 448 23.90 23.04 -14.10
CA THR A 448 22.95 23.89 -14.81
C THR A 448 22.10 23.14 -15.85
N PRO A 449 20.85 23.55 -16.12
CA PRO A 449 19.98 22.89 -17.10
C PRO A 449 20.57 22.79 -18.51
N ASN A 450 21.44 23.73 -18.90
CA ASN A 450 22.06 23.77 -20.23
C ASN A 450 23.15 22.71 -20.48
N GLU A 451 23.50 21.94 -19.47
CA GLU A 451 24.45 20.82 -19.58
C GLU A 451 23.74 19.47 -19.84
N TYR A 452 22.40 19.46 -19.83
CA TYR A 452 21.58 18.29 -20.13
C TYR A 452 21.25 18.22 -21.63
N PRO A 453 21.10 17.01 -22.21
CA PRO A 453 20.94 15.71 -21.55
C PRO A 453 22.25 15.09 -21.00
N ALA A 454 22.17 14.53 -19.79
CA ALA A 454 23.29 13.88 -19.11
C ALA A 454 23.61 12.50 -19.70
N GLN A 455 24.83 12.30 -20.18
CA GLN A 455 25.21 11.07 -20.90
C GLN A 455 25.33 9.85 -19.97
N LEU A 456 24.66 8.76 -20.33
CA LEU A 456 24.85 7.47 -19.67
C LEU A 456 26.29 6.98 -19.83
N ASN A 457 26.87 6.48 -18.75
CA ASN A 457 28.24 6.00 -18.73
C ASN A 457 28.33 4.60 -18.09
N THR A 458 28.45 3.60 -18.95
CA THR A 458 28.57 2.17 -18.59
C THR A 458 29.92 1.80 -17.98
N GLY A 459 30.91 2.70 -18.06
CA GLY A 459 32.23 2.52 -17.45
C GLY A 459 32.28 2.80 -15.95
N VAL A 460 31.20 3.35 -15.37
CA VAL A 460 31.09 3.59 -13.92
C VAL A 460 30.38 2.42 -13.24
N SER A 461 31.03 1.83 -12.23
CA SER A 461 30.45 0.71 -11.49
C SER A 461 29.29 1.16 -10.61
N VAL A 462 28.22 0.36 -10.57
CA VAL A 462 27.04 0.55 -9.71
C VAL A 462 26.97 -0.62 -8.73
N GLY A 463 26.61 -0.38 -7.47
CA GLY A 463 26.48 -1.44 -6.46
C GLY A 463 25.21 -2.27 -6.65
N PRO A 464 25.14 -3.48 -6.06
CA PRO A 464 23.92 -4.27 -6.06
C PRO A 464 22.89 -3.69 -5.07
N ASP A 465 21.61 -3.80 -5.41
CA ASP A 465 20.48 -3.53 -4.53
C ASP A 465 20.27 -4.72 -3.57
N PRO A 466 20.45 -4.53 -2.25
CA PRO A 466 20.36 -5.62 -1.28
C PRO A 466 18.93 -5.91 -0.78
N ILE A 467 17.92 -5.11 -1.12
CA ILE A 467 16.58 -5.21 -0.53
C ILE A 467 15.51 -5.71 -1.51
N ALA A 468 15.72 -5.62 -2.83
CA ALA A 468 14.72 -6.05 -3.82
C ALA A 468 14.23 -7.51 -3.65
N ALA A 469 15.15 -8.46 -3.51
CA ALA A 469 14.78 -9.88 -3.38
C ALA A 469 14.00 -10.16 -2.08
N GLU A 470 14.33 -9.43 -1.02
CA GLU A 470 13.65 -9.52 0.26
C GLU A 470 12.24 -8.93 0.18
N LEU A 471 12.07 -7.76 -0.43
CA LEU A 471 10.76 -7.13 -0.67
C LEU A 471 9.86 -8.02 -1.51
N LYS A 472 10.39 -8.58 -2.62
CA LYS A 472 9.68 -9.57 -3.44
C LYS A 472 9.24 -10.77 -2.63
N SER A 473 10.12 -11.31 -1.79
CA SER A 473 9.81 -12.46 -0.93
C SER A 473 8.75 -12.12 0.13
N ALA A 474 8.75 -10.90 0.65
CA ALA A 474 7.78 -10.44 1.64
C ALA A 474 6.39 -10.22 1.01
N TYR A 475 6.30 -9.66 -0.18
CA TYR A 475 5.04 -9.17 -0.76
C TYR A 475 4.54 -9.91 -2.00
N GLY A 476 5.34 -10.83 -2.55
CA GLY A 476 4.95 -11.68 -3.68
C GLY A 476 4.84 -10.94 -5.02
N THR A 477 5.37 -9.71 -5.12
CA THR A 477 5.37 -8.89 -6.34
C THR A 477 6.72 -8.19 -6.50
N ASP A 478 7.08 -7.91 -7.76
CA ASP A 478 8.22 -7.05 -8.08
C ASP A 478 7.84 -5.56 -8.03
N ASP A 479 6.56 -5.21 -7.99
CA ASP A 479 6.09 -3.82 -7.98
C ASP A 479 6.54 -3.07 -6.71
N VAL A 480 6.74 -1.76 -6.87
CA VAL A 480 7.09 -0.86 -5.77
C VAL A 480 5.81 -0.30 -5.16
N TYR A 481 5.69 -0.37 -3.84
CA TYR A 481 4.57 0.19 -3.09
C TYR A 481 5.01 1.45 -2.35
N GLY A 482 5.02 2.57 -3.07
CA GLY A 482 5.25 3.91 -2.55
C GLY A 482 4.68 4.95 -3.51
N MET A 483 4.37 6.14 -3.00
CA MET A 483 3.72 7.16 -3.81
C MET A 483 4.67 7.66 -4.92
N HIS A 484 4.14 7.92 -6.11
CA HIS A 484 4.77 8.89 -6.98
C HIS A 484 4.62 10.29 -6.37
N TRP A 485 5.48 11.25 -6.70
CA TRP A 485 5.47 12.53 -6.01
C TRP A 485 4.50 13.57 -6.57
N LEU A 486 4.21 13.59 -7.89
CA LEU A 486 3.45 14.64 -8.56
C LEU A 486 2.37 14.08 -9.50
N GLN A 487 1.21 14.74 -9.52
CA GLN A 487 0.11 14.44 -10.42
C GLN A 487 -0.58 15.70 -10.91
N ASP A 488 -0.95 15.70 -12.18
CA ASP A 488 -1.86 16.67 -12.78
C ASP A 488 -3.29 16.15 -12.62
N VAL A 489 -4.02 16.66 -11.63
CA VAL A 489 -5.31 16.07 -11.21
C VAL A 489 -6.39 16.29 -12.26
N ASP A 490 -6.43 17.48 -12.84
CA ASP A 490 -7.45 17.88 -13.81
C ASP A 490 -7.03 17.61 -15.26
N ASN A 491 -5.86 17.00 -15.46
CA ASN A 491 -5.24 16.76 -16.77
C ASN A 491 -5.04 18.07 -17.56
N VAL A 492 -4.68 19.17 -16.88
CA VAL A 492 -4.47 20.50 -17.48
C VAL A 492 -3.33 20.47 -18.52
N TYR A 493 -2.29 19.67 -18.27
CA TYR A 493 -1.22 19.45 -19.23
C TYR A 493 -1.65 18.57 -20.41
N GLY A 494 -2.69 17.77 -20.24
CA GLY A 494 -3.31 17.00 -21.31
C GLY A 494 -2.58 15.71 -21.69
N TYR A 495 -1.70 15.18 -20.84
CA TYR A 495 -1.03 13.90 -21.12
C TYR A 495 -2.00 12.72 -21.08
N GLY A 496 -3.00 12.74 -20.19
CA GLY A 496 -3.94 11.63 -19.99
C GLY A 496 -3.24 10.36 -19.49
N ASN A 497 -2.28 10.51 -18.58
CA ASN A 497 -1.53 9.41 -17.99
C ASN A 497 -2.20 8.95 -16.67
N SER A 498 -3.51 8.74 -16.72
CA SER A 498 -4.29 8.29 -15.56
C SER A 498 -3.98 6.82 -15.19
N PRO A 499 -4.22 6.39 -13.93
CA PRO A 499 -3.90 5.03 -13.52
C PRO A 499 -4.42 3.95 -14.47
N GLY A 500 -3.50 3.12 -14.97
CA GLY A 500 -3.72 2.07 -15.96
C GLY A 500 -3.71 2.53 -17.42
N LYS A 501 -3.43 3.80 -17.70
CA LYS A 501 -3.33 4.39 -19.04
C LYS A 501 -1.97 5.03 -19.23
N CYS A 502 -1.59 5.25 -20.49
CA CYS A 502 -0.34 5.89 -20.86
C CYS A 502 -0.55 6.79 -22.07
N GLU A 503 -0.31 8.09 -21.90
CA GLU A 503 -0.52 9.15 -22.88
C GLU A 503 -1.91 9.12 -23.58
N ALA A 504 -3.01 8.95 -22.83
CA ALA A 504 -4.37 8.94 -23.40
C ALA A 504 -4.75 10.27 -24.08
N GLY A 505 -4.08 11.37 -23.70
CA GLY A 505 -4.21 12.70 -24.27
C GLY A 505 -5.22 13.61 -23.55
N PRO A 506 -5.50 14.78 -24.13
CA PRO A 506 -6.20 15.87 -23.43
C PRO A 506 -7.68 15.63 -23.18
N THR A 507 -8.27 14.59 -23.79
CA THR A 507 -9.68 14.22 -23.56
C THR A 507 -9.85 13.25 -22.38
N ASP A 508 -8.76 12.80 -21.75
CA ASP A 508 -8.84 11.98 -20.54
C ASP A 508 -9.26 12.82 -19.34
N THR A 509 -9.98 12.21 -18.40
CA THR A 509 -10.65 12.91 -17.29
C THR A 509 -10.15 12.49 -15.92
N GLY A 510 -8.95 11.91 -15.83
CA GLY A 510 -8.39 11.38 -14.58
C GLY A 510 -7.02 11.96 -14.27
N PRO A 511 -6.55 11.82 -13.01
CA PRO A 511 -5.29 12.40 -12.57
C PRO A 511 -4.13 11.79 -13.34
N SER A 512 -3.39 12.61 -14.05
CA SER A 512 -2.28 12.19 -14.89
C SER A 512 -0.97 12.17 -14.08
N TYR A 513 -0.29 11.02 -14.06
CA TYR A 513 1.07 10.96 -13.51
C TYR A 513 2.04 11.76 -14.39
N ILE A 514 2.67 12.78 -13.80
CA ILE A 514 3.61 13.67 -14.47
C ILE A 514 4.84 13.90 -13.61
N ASN A 515 5.90 14.44 -14.17
CA ASN A 515 7.07 14.87 -13.40
C ASN A 515 7.70 16.10 -14.07
N THR A 516 8.55 16.82 -13.33
CA THR A 516 9.15 18.09 -13.77
C THR A 516 10.68 18.04 -13.59
N PHE A 517 11.17 18.16 -12.35
CA PHE A 517 12.60 18.26 -12.03
C PHE A 517 13.42 17.06 -12.52
N GLN A 518 14.43 17.31 -13.36
CA GLN A 518 15.35 16.31 -13.92
C GLN A 518 16.76 16.86 -14.20
N ARG A 519 16.99 18.18 -14.12
CA ARG A 519 18.18 18.84 -14.69
C ARG A 519 19.04 19.60 -13.68
N GLY A 520 19.24 18.98 -12.52
CA GLY A 520 20.28 19.37 -11.57
C GLY A 520 19.86 20.52 -10.63
N PRO A 521 20.81 21.03 -9.84
CA PRO A 521 20.52 21.86 -8.68
C PRO A 521 20.09 23.29 -9.02
N GLN A 522 20.38 23.77 -10.23
CA GLN A 522 19.92 25.08 -10.70
C GLN A 522 18.66 25.01 -11.56
N GLU A 523 18.03 23.84 -11.73
CA GLU A 523 16.70 23.78 -12.34
C GLU A 523 15.67 24.17 -11.27
N SER A 524 15.28 25.45 -11.23
CA SER A 524 14.15 25.89 -10.43
C SER A 524 12.82 25.39 -11.03
N VAL A 525 11.72 25.56 -10.28
CA VAL A 525 10.37 25.22 -10.74
C VAL A 525 10.02 25.92 -12.07
N TRP A 526 10.54 27.13 -12.28
CA TRP A 526 10.35 27.96 -13.48
C TRP A 526 11.07 27.44 -14.72
N GLU A 527 12.05 26.58 -14.55
CA GLU A 527 12.94 26.17 -15.63
C GLU A 527 12.60 24.79 -16.17
N THR A 528 11.62 24.09 -15.60
CA THR A 528 11.28 22.72 -15.95
C THR A 528 10.50 22.60 -17.27
N VAL A 529 10.63 21.43 -17.92
CA VAL A 529 9.72 20.98 -18.98
C VAL A 529 8.88 19.83 -18.39
N PRO A 530 7.59 20.04 -18.09
CA PRO A 530 6.71 18.99 -17.58
C PRO A 530 6.65 17.83 -18.57
N GLN A 531 6.55 16.61 -18.05
CA GLN A 531 6.62 15.39 -18.87
C GLN A 531 5.86 14.23 -18.23
N PRO A 532 5.30 13.30 -19.04
CA PRO A 532 4.52 12.19 -18.51
C PRO A 532 5.41 11.10 -17.91
N THR A 533 5.00 10.50 -16.79
CA THR A 533 5.76 9.38 -16.22
C THR A 533 5.85 8.18 -17.16
N CYS A 534 4.83 7.98 -18.00
CA CYS A 534 4.83 6.99 -19.08
C CYS A 534 4.95 7.70 -20.44
N ASP A 535 6.08 7.53 -21.12
CA ASP A 535 6.43 8.21 -22.37
C ASP A 535 6.36 7.21 -23.54
N GLN A 536 5.36 7.37 -24.42
CA GLN A 536 5.16 6.60 -25.66
C GLN A 536 5.63 7.36 -26.89
N PHE A 537 6.32 8.49 -26.72
CA PHE A 537 6.74 9.40 -27.78
C PHE A 537 5.55 10.02 -28.53
N LYS A 538 4.40 10.16 -27.87
CA LYS A 538 3.21 10.80 -28.47
C LYS A 538 3.34 12.32 -28.49
N TYR A 539 3.89 12.88 -27.42
CA TYR A 539 4.16 14.31 -27.25
C TYR A 539 5.66 14.56 -27.08
N GLY A 540 6.08 15.81 -26.97
CA GLY A 540 7.50 16.16 -26.92
C GLY A 540 8.15 16.09 -28.30
N GLY A 541 9.42 15.69 -28.36
CA GLY A 541 10.21 15.57 -29.58
C GLY A 541 10.13 14.18 -30.22
N THR A 542 11.15 13.82 -31.02
CA THR A 542 11.19 12.52 -31.72
C THR A 542 11.25 11.34 -30.75
N ASN A 543 11.88 11.52 -29.58
CA ASN A 543 12.05 10.49 -28.55
C ASN A 543 11.22 10.81 -27.30
N GLY A 544 10.07 11.45 -27.48
CA GLY A 544 9.29 11.99 -26.37
C GLY A 544 10.04 13.13 -25.69
N TYR A 545 10.18 13.05 -24.37
CA TYR A 545 10.92 14.02 -23.57
C TYR A 545 12.30 13.50 -23.13
N LEU A 546 12.60 12.24 -23.39
CA LEU A 546 13.74 11.54 -22.77
C LEU A 546 15.10 12.19 -23.07
N ASP A 547 15.30 12.64 -24.30
CA ASP A 547 16.55 13.23 -24.80
C ASP A 547 16.73 14.71 -24.42
N LEU A 548 15.80 15.28 -23.63
CA LEU A 548 16.04 16.51 -22.87
C LEU A 548 16.83 16.24 -21.58
N PHE A 549 16.74 15.02 -21.04
CA PHE A 549 17.22 14.69 -19.70
C PHE A 549 18.39 13.73 -19.70
N THR A 550 18.30 12.63 -20.45
CA THR A 550 19.31 11.56 -20.46
C THR A 550 19.84 11.37 -21.87
N GLY A 551 21.16 11.35 -22.02
CA GLY A 551 21.82 11.11 -23.28
C GLY A 551 22.10 9.63 -23.47
N ASP A 552 21.53 9.05 -24.53
CA ASP A 552 21.74 7.65 -24.89
C ASP A 552 21.91 7.49 -26.42
N ALA A 553 22.48 6.36 -26.83
CA ALA A 553 22.64 5.99 -28.24
C ALA A 553 21.30 5.65 -28.92
N SER A 554 20.28 5.26 -28.13
CA SER A 554 18.93 4.96 -28.58
C SER A 554 17.92 5.13 -27.46
N TYR A 555 16.68 5.50 -27.78
CA TYR A 555 15.62 5.71 -26.80
C TYR A 555 14.53 4.65 -26.94
N SER A 556 14.01 4.18 -25.80
CA SER A 556 12.88 3.24 -25.73
C SER A 556 11.73 3.89 -24.97
N LYS A 557 10.51 3.60 -25.42
CA LYS A 557 9.29 3.95 -24.70
C LYS A 557 9.35 3.35 -23.31
N GLN A 558 9.04 4.14 -22.29
CA GLN A 558 9.34 3.77 -20.91
C GLN A 558 8.40 4.43 -19.92
N TRP A 559 8.34 3.86 -18.72
CA TRP A 559 7.67 4.42 -17.56
C TRP A 559 8.69 4.69 -16.46
N LYS A 560 8.47 5.73 -15.64
CA LYS A 560 9.35 6.12 -14.54
C LYS A 560 8.60 6.88 -13.45
N PHE A 561 8.82 6.51 -12.20
CA PHE A 561 8.24 7.18 -11.03
C PHE A 561 9.34 7.59 -10.05
N THR A 562 9.10 8.71 -9.39
CA THR A 562 9.97 9.26 -8.34
C THR A 562 9.14 9.41 -7.07
N ASN A 563 9.64 8.91 -5.95
CA ASN A 563 9.04 9.07 -4.64
C ASN A 563 9.60 10.32 -3.93
N ALA A 564 8.77 10.94 -3.09
CA ALA A 564 9.18 11.94 -2.10
C ALA A 564 9.19 11.27 -0.70
N PRO A 565 10.37 10.90 -0.16
CA PRO A 565 10.47 10.07 1.05
C PRO A 565 9.90 10.72 2.31
N ASP A 566 9.89 12.05 2.38
CA ASP A 566 9.30 12.79 3.49
C ASP A 566 7.76 12.61 3.53
N ALA A 567 7.10 12.53 2.37
CA ALA A 567 5.66 12.31 2.27
C ALA A 567 5.24 10.88 2.64
N ASP A 568 5.94 9.86 2.13
CA ASP A 568 5.69 8.46 2.54
C ASP A 568 5.99 8.29 4.04
N ALA A 569 7.03 8.93 4.57
CA ALA A 569 7.31 8.92 6.00
C ALA A 569 6.18 9.61 6.81
N ARG A 570 5.65 10.75 6.33
CA ARG A 570 4.51 11.45 6.95
C ARG A 570 3.24 10.59 6.93
N ALA A 571 2.99 9.83 5.86
CA ALA A 571 1.88 8.88 5.78
C ALA A 571 2.02 7.75 6.84
N VAL A 572 3.23 7.24 7.06
CA VAL A 572 3.50 6.27 8.14
C VAL A 572 3.31 6.90 9.52
N GLN A 573 3.77 8.13 9.72
CA GLN A 573 3.55 8.90 10.95
C GLN A 573 2.05 9.11 11.23
N ALA A 574 1.26 9.48 10.24
CA ALA A 574 -0.19 9.60 10.36
C ALA A 574 -0.84 8.25 10.73
N ALA A 575 -0.39 7.14 10.12
CA ALA A 575 -0.87 5.81 10.44
C ALA A 575 -0.51 5.37 11.88
N TYR A 576 0.66 5.76 12.38
CA TYR A 576 1.05 5.52 13.78
C TYR A 576 0.04 6.16 14.73
N TRP A 577 -0.25 7.45 14.55
CA TRP A 577 -1.23 8.16 15.38
C TRP A 577 -2.64 7.61 15.22
N ALA A 578 -3.06 7.31 13.99
CA ALA A 578 -4.37 6.70 13.73
C ALA A 578 -4.56 5.39 14.52
N ASP A 579 -3.54 4.53 14.56
CA ASP A 579 -3.61 3.28 15.30
C ASP A 579 -3.62 3.48 16.82
N ILE A 580 -2.81 4.42 17.34
CA ILE A 580 -2.80 4.78 18.78
C ILE A 580 -4.18 5.29 19.20
N TRP A 581 -4.68 6.33 18.55
CA TRP A 581 -5.96 6.94 18.87
C TRP A 581 -7.14 5.99 18.65
N ALA A 582 -7.12 5.19 17.58
CA ALA A 582 -8.17 4.18 17.37
C ALA A 582 -8.17 3.15 18.50
N LYS A 583 -7.00 2.71 18.99
CA LYS A 583 -6.92 1.76 20.11
C LYS A 583 -7.39 2.34 21.43
N GLU A 584 -7.08 3.60 21.71
CA GLU A 584 -7.59 4.31 22.89
C GLU A 584 -9.13 4.36 22.90
N GLN A 585 -9.74 4.44 21.72
CA GLN A 585 -11.19 4.37 21.55
C GLN A 585 -11.75 2.94 21.49
N GLY A 586 -10.91 1.90 21.60
CA GLY A 586 -11.32 0.49 21.44
C GLY A 586 -11.62 0.07 19.99
N LYS A 587 -11.16 0.86 19.01
CA LYS A 587 -11.42 0.73 17.57
C LYS A 587 -10.19 0.38 16.73
N GLY A 588 -9.09 -0.07 17.35
CA GLY A 588 -7.86 -0.43 16.61
C GLY A 588 -8.08 -1.46 15.49
N ALA A 589 -9.10 -2.32 15.59
CA ALA A 589 -9.46 -3.25 14.52
C ALA A 589 -9.91 -2.53 13.23
N ASP A 590 -10.55 -1.37 13.34
CA ASP A 590 -11.14 -0.62 12.22
C ASP A 590 -10.08 -0.05 11.27
N VAL A 591 -8.87 0.24 11.78
CA VAL A 591 -7.76 0.78 10.99
C VAL A 591 -6.67 -0.26 10.68
N SER A 592 -6.68 -1.41 11.37
CA SER A 592 -5.59 -2.40 11.36
C SER A 592 -5.11 -2.84 9.97
N ALA A 593 -6.03 -2.99 9.00
CA ALA A 593 -5.67 -3.34 7.62
C ALA A 593 -4.84 -2.23 6.95
N THR A 594 -5.26 -0.97 7.13
CA THR A 594 -4.56 0.22 6.65
C THR A 594 -3.20 0.39 7.32
N ILE A 595 -3.09 0.08 8.61
CA ILE A 595 -1.80 0.06 9.32
C ILE A 595 -0.84 -0.97 8.69
N GLY A 596 -1.34 -2.14 8.30
CA GLY A 596 -0.56 -3.13 7.55
C GLY A 596 -0.06 -2.61 6.19
N LYS A 597 -0.84 -1.77 5.51
CA LYS A 597 -0.44 -1.08 4.28
C LYS A 597 0.64 -0.02 4.54
N ALA A 598 0.54 0.75 5.62
CA ALA A 598 1.57 1.69 6.04
C ALA A 598 2.89 1.00 6.38
N ALA A 599 2.85 -0.16 7.05
CA ALA A 599 4.03 -0.98 7.30
C ALA A 599 4.70 -1.45 5.99
N LYS A 600 3.90 -1.75 4.94
CA LYS A 600 4.40 -2.07 3.60
C LYS A 600 5.06 -0.86 2.95
N MET A 601 4.43 0.31 2.97
CA MET A 601 5.02 1.56 2.46
C MET A 601 6.37 1.83 3.12
N GLY A 602 6.45 1.76 4.45
CA GLY A 602 7.71 1.90 5.18
C GLY A 602 8.78 0.85 4.83
N ASP A 603 8.39 -0.34 4.37
CA ASP A 603 9.34 -1.36 3.90
C ASP A 603 10.03 -0.96 2.59
N TYR A 604 9.25 -0.44 1.62
CA TYR A 604 9.76 0.07 0.34
C TYR A 604 10.49 1.40 0.48
N LEU A 605 10.06 2.26 1.40
CA LEU A 605 10.70 3.54 1.72
C LEU A 605 12.18 3.39 2.12
N ARG A 606 12.63 2.18 2.49
CA ARG A 606 14.05 1.88 2.68
C ARG A 606 14.91 2.15 1.44
N TYR A 607 14.34 2.21 0.23
CA TYR A 607 15.08 2.66 -0.95
C TYR A 607 15.67 4.07 -0.80
N ALA A 608 15.00 4.95 -0.05
CA ALA A 608 15.51 6.28 0.30
C ALA A 608 16.76 6.24 1.20
N MET A 609 17.13 5.09 1.77
CA MET A 609 18.29 4.94 2.64
C MET A 609 19.59 4.63 1.90
N TYR A 610 19.56 4.51 0.57
CA TYR A 610 20.69 4.09 -0.24
C TYR A 610 21.18 5.22 -1.15
N ASP A 611 22.50 5.23 -1.35
CA ASP A 611 23.14 6.04 -2.38
C ASP A 611 22.47 5.83 -3.75
N LYS A 612 22.42 6.88 -4.58
CA LYS A 612 21.74 6.90 -5.89
C LYS A 612 22.10 5.69 -6.76
N TYR A 613 23.38 5.33 -6.80
CA TYR A 613 23.88 4.21 -7.61
C TYR A 613 24.47 3.10 -6.75
N PHE A 614 23.95 2.96 -5.52
CA PHE A 614 24.41 1.97 -4.53
C PHE A 614 25.93 1.99 -4.36
N LYS A 615 26.57 3.17 -4.47
CA LYS A 615 27.98 3.35 -4.13
C LYS A 615 28.17 3.19 -2.63
N LYS A 616 29.36 2.72 -2.25
CA LYS A 616 29.71 2.59 -0.84
C LYS A 616 29.65 3.96 -0.16
N ILE A 617 29.03 4.02 1.02
CA ILE A 617 29.08 5.21 1.86
C ILE A 617 30.46 5.35 2.49
N GLY A 618 31.00 6.57 2.43
CA GLY A 618 32.22 6.95 3.14
C GLY A 618 33.32 7.45 2.21
N ASN A 619 33.49 8.77 2.14
CA ASN A 619 34.48 9.48 1.32
C ASN A 619 34.45 9.06 -0.16
N CYS A 620 33.24 8.91 -0.70
CA CYS A 620 33.03 8.49 -2.08
C CYS A 620 33.42 9.61 -3.07
N VAL A 621 34.64 9.54 -3.59
CA VAL A 621 35.22 10.52 -4.52
C VAL A 621 35.71 9.85 -5.81
N GLY A 622 35.36 10.49 -6.92
CA GLY A 622 35.52 10.05 -8.31
C GLY A 622 34.55 8.94 -8.69
N ALA A 623 33.74 9.13 -9.73
CA ALA A 623 32.72 8.16 -10.13
C ALA A 623 33.29 6.76 -10.43
N THR A 624 34.49 6.67 -11.04
CA THR A 624 35.16 5.40 -11.36
C THR A 624 36.03 4.86 -10.22
N SER A 625 36.50 5.71 -9.31
CA SER A 625 37.34 5.32 -8.16
C SER A 625 36.53 4.97 -6.91
N CYS A 626 35.38 5.61 -6.72
CA CYS A 626 34.50 5.29 -5.61
C CYS A 626 33.94 3.87 -5.80
N PRO A 627 34.18 2.96 -4.84
CA PRO A 627 33.78 1.57 -4.99
C PRO A 627 32.25 1.44 -4.99
N ALA A 628 31.78 0.52 -5.82
CA ALA A 628 30.42 -0.01 -5.69
C ALA A 628 30.23 -0.60 -4.28
N GLY A 629 29.03 -0.44 -3.72
CA GLY A 629 28.64 -1.15 -2.51
C GLY A 629 28.64 -2.67 -2.73
N THR A 630 28.61 -3.42 -1.64
CA THR A 630 28.49 -4.89 -1.62
C THR A 630 27.23 -5.36 -0.89
N GLY A 631 26.38 -4.41 -0.48
CA GLY A 631 25.11 -4.62 0.17
C GLY A 631 24.73 -3.38 0.96
N LYS A 632 24.48 -3.54 2.26
CA LYS A 632 24.07 -2.42 3.13
C LYS A 632 25.16 -1.39 3.46
N ASP A 633 26.39 -1.59 2.97
CA ASP A 633 27.44 -0.57 3.04
C ASP A 633 27.24 0.57 2.02
N ALA A 634 26.26 0.44 1.13
CA ALA A 634 25.73 1.53 0.31
C ALA A 634 24.59 2.32 0.99
N SER A 635 24.17 1.90 2.20
CA SER A 635 23.10 2.58 2.93
C SER A 635 23.65 3.64 3.88
N HIS A 636 23.17 4.88 3.71
CA HIS A 636 23.42 5.97 4.65
C HIS A 636 22.40 5.97 5.81
N TYR A 637 21.29 5.21 5.71
CA TYR A 637 20.24 5.08 6.73
C TYR A 637 19.50 6.38 7.06
N LEU A 638 19.50 7.34 6.16
CA LEU A 638 18.73 8.59 6.25
C LEU A 638 17.62 8.57 5.21
N MET A 639 16.61 9.43 5.34
CA MET A 639 15.69 9.72 4.25
C MET A 639 16.39 10.66 3.27
N SER A 640 16.77 10.14 2.09
CA SER A 640 17.29 10.96 1.00
C SER A 640 16.19 11.77 0.33
N TRP A 641 16.56 12.63 -0.63
CA TRP A 641 15.61 13.46 -1.36
C TRP A 641 14.59 12.66 -2.19
N TYR A 642 15.00 11.51 -2.71
CA TYR A 642 14.15 10.63 -3.52
C TYR A 642 14.68 9.21 -3.54
N TYR A 643 13.79 8.30 -3.90
CA TYR A 643 14.17 7.12 -4.69
C TYR A 643 13.31 7.10 -5.94
N ALA A 644 13.79 6.44 -7.00
CA ALA A 644 13.07 6.35 -8.25
C ALA A 644 13.22 4.97 -8.89
N TRP A 645 12.24 4.61 -9.69
CA TRP A 645 12.23 3.35 -10.43
C TRP A 645 11.55 3.53 -11.79
N GLY A 646 11.96 2.72 -12.76
CA GLY A 646 11.42 2.79 -14.10
C GLY A 646 11.75 1.55 -14.92
N GLY A 647 11.16 1.47 -16.11
CA GLY A 647 11.36 0.34 -17.01
C GLY A 647 10.86 0.63 -18.41
N ALA A 648 11.32 -0.17 -19.37
CA ALA A 648 10.78 -0.11 -20.71
C ALA A 648 9.30 -0.51 -20.70
N THR A 649 8.44 0.21 -21.41
CA THR A 649 7.06 -0.26 -21.66
C THR A 649 7.05 -1.36 -22.72
N ASP A 650 8.02 -1.33 -23.64
CA ASP A 650 8.23 -2.39 -24.62
C ASP A 650 8.94 -3.58 -23.97
N THR A 651 8.26 -4.72 -23.93
CA THR A 651 8.81 -5.96 -23.38
C THR A 651 9.99 -6.50 -24.18
N ALA A 652 10.17 -6.10 -25.44
CA ALA A 652 11.33 -6.47 -26.25
C ALA A 652 12.62 -5.75 -25.83
N ALA A 653 12.53 -4.57 -25.21
CA ALA A 653 13.70 -3.85 -24.69
C ALA A 653 14.26 -4.49 -23.41
N GLY A 654 13.38 -5.06 -22.57
CA GLY A 654 13.75 -6.04 -21.54
C GLY A 654 14.57 -5.50 -20.36
N TRP A 655 14.36 -4.25 -19.93
CA TRP A 655 15.07 -3.65 -18.80
C TRP A 655 14.15 -2.89 -17.83
N ALA A 656 14.58 -2.83 -16.56
CA ALA A 656 14.05 -1.96 -15.53
C ALA A 656 15.18 -1.54 -14.57
N TRP A 657 15.00 -0.41 -13.89
CA TRP A 657 16.01 0.20 -13.02
C TRP A 657 15.41 0.73 -11.72
N ARG A 658 16.27 0.88 -10.70
CA ARG A 658 15.98 1.53 -9.42
C ARG A 658 17.21 2.33 -8.96
N ILE A 659 16.97 3.47 -8.36
CA ILE A 659 17.97 4.33 -7.72
C ILE A 659 17.47 4.78 -6.35
N GLY A 660 18.38 4.92 -5.38
CA GLY A 660 18.13 5.72 -4.19
C GLY A 660 18.42 7.20 -4.47
N SER A 661 18.98 7.91 -3.50
CA SER A 661 19.57 9.23 -3.72
C SER A 661 20.73 9.45 -2.78
N SER A 662 21.80 10.06 -3.29
CA SER A 662 23.02 10.34 -2.51
C SER A 662 22.89 11.60 -1.66
N HIS A 663 21.83 12.39 -1.84
CA HIS A 663 21.60 13.68 -1.20
C HIS A 663 20.56 13.56 -0.09
N THR A 664 20.90 14.05 1.10
CA THR A 664 20.04 13.97 2.30
C THR A 664 19.86 15.35 2.89
N HIS A 665 18.62 15.70 3.24
CA HIS A 665 18.25 16.99 3.81
C HIS A 665 17.67 16.81 5.21
N GLY A 666 18.02 17.68 6.16
CA GLY A 666 17.51 17.63 7.55
C GLY A 666 15.98 17.69 7.59
N GLY A 667 15.38 18.51 6.74
CA GLY A 667 13.93 18.64 6.54
C GLY A 667 13.17 17.35 6.22
N TYR A 668 13.85 16.34 5.65
CA TYR A 668 13.20 15.08 5.20
C TYR A 668 13.16 14.00 6.28
N GLN A 669 13.96 14.13 7.34
CA GLN A 669 14.04 13.05 8.32
C GLN A 669 12.75 12.98 9.16
N ASN A 670 12.41 11.78 9.63
CA ASN A 670 11.21 11.52 10.40
C ASN A 670 11.47 10.46 11.50
N PRO A 671 11.98 10.89 12.67
CA PRO A 671 12.28 9.97 13.78
C PRO A 671 11.04 9.27 14.34
N LEU A 672 9.85 9.88 14.29
CA LEU A 672 8.64 9.20 14.74
C LEU A 672 8.27 8.04 13.82
N ALA A 673 8.26 8.25 12.50
CA ALA A 673 8.01 7.17 11.53
C ALA A 673 9.07 6.06 11.66
N ALA A 674 10.35 6.42 11.81
CA ALA A 674 11.42 5.46 12.05
C ALA A 674 11.22 4.68 13.36
N HIS A 675 10.81 5.35 14.44
CA HIS A 675 10.45 4.70 15.70
C HIS A 675 9.28 3.73 15.53
N ALA A 676 8.22 4.14 14.83
CA ALA A 676 7.06 3.30 14.58
C ALA A 676 7.44 2.03 13.81
N LEU A 677 8.20 2.16 12.72
CA LEU A 677 8.63 1.03 11.88
C LEU A 677 9.66 0.13 12.58
N ALA A 678 10.45 0.67 13.52
CA ALA A 678 11.45 -0.08 14.26
C ALA A 678 10.90 -0.79 15.52
N ASN A 679 10.02 -0.12 16.26
CA ASN A 679 9.69 -0.49 17.64
C ASN A 679 8.19 -0.71 17.88
N TYR A 680 7.31 -0.23 17.00
CA TYR A 680 5.87 -0.36 17.17
C TYR A 680 5.33 -1.56 16.38
N ALA A 681 4.93 -2.60 17.10
CA ALA A 681 4.60 -3.91 16.51
C ALA A 681 3.57 -3.87 15.35
N PRO A 682 2.48 -3.08 15.39
CA PRO A 682 1.53 -2.97 14.27
C PRO A 682 2.13 -2.44 12.97
N LEU A 683 3.14 -1.58 13.06
CA LEU A 683 3.81 -0.97 11.91
C LEU A 683 5.11 -1.68 11.53
N LYS A 684 5.44 -2.80 12.16
CA LYS A 684 6.66 -3.54 11.83
C LYS A 684 6.65 -4.00 10.35
N PRO A 685 7.66 -3.65 9.53
CA PRO A 685 7.78 -4.15 8.17
C PRO A 685 7.82 -5.68 8.09
N LYS A 686 7.32 -6.23 6.99
CA LYS A 686 7.21 -7.68 6.80
C LYS A 686 8.54 -8.30 6.37
N SER A 687 9.39 -7.56 5.67
CA SER A 687 10.71 -8.00 5.25
C SER A 687 11.59 -8.44 6.43
N THR A 688 12.51 -9.37 6.18
CA THR A 688 13.33 -9.97 7.24
C THR A 688 14.23 -8.99 7.98
N THR A 689 14.63 -7.90 7.33
CA THR A 689 15.58 -6.92 7.84
C THR A 689 15.01 -5.51 7.95
N GLY A 690 13.77 -5.27 7.48
CA GLY A 690 13.17 -3.92 7.48
C GLY A 690 13.12 -3.29 8.87
N GLN A 691 12.68 -4.04 9.88
CA GLN A 691 12.67 -3.55 11.27
C GLN A 691 14.07 -3.10 11.75
N ALA A 692 15.11 -3.88 11.45
CA ALA A 692 16.47 -3.59 11.88
C ALA A 692 17.07 -2.39 11.13
N ASP A 693 16.72 -2.22 9.86
CA ASP A 693 17.15 -1.06 9.06
C ASP A 693 16.51 0.23 9.59
N TRP A 694 15.23 0.20 9.95
CA TRP A 694 14.56 1.34 10.57
C TRP A 694 15.08 1.67 11.96
N ALA A 695 15.43 0.66 12.77
CA ALA A 695 16.08 0.90 14.06
C ALA A 695 17.42 1.64 13.88
N LYS A 696 18.23 1.22 12.90
CA LYS A 696 19.48 1.91 12.57
C LYS A 696 19.25 3.28 11.94
N SER A 697 18.18 3.45 11.16
CA SER A 697 17.79 4.75 10.61
C SER A 697 17.37 5.73 11.70
N LEU A 698 16.59 5.29 12.68
CA LEU A 698 16.21 6.12 13.83
C LEU A 698 17.44 6.70 14.55
N ASP A 699 18.39 5.84 14.91
CA ASP A 699 19.63 6.27 15.57
C ASP A 699 20.40 7.26 14.67
N ARG A 700 20.54 6.92 13.38
CA ARG A 700 21.27 7.73 12.41
C ARG A 700 20.64 9.11 12.19
N GLN A 701 19.31 9.21 12.15
CA GLN A 701 18.59 10.47 11.99
C GLN A 701 18.80 11.40 13.20
N ILE A 702 18.75 10.87 14.43
CA ILE A 702 19.01 11.68 15.64
C ILE A 702 20.46 12.17 15.67
N GLU A 703 21.43 11.32 15.27
CA GLU A 703 22.83 11.74 15.12
C GLU A 703 22.98 12.84 14.06
N PHE A 704 22.26 12.75 12.95
CA PHE A 704 22.30 13.72 11.86
C PHE A 704 21.78 15.09 12.29
N TYR A 705 20.66 15.14 13.02
CA TYR A 705 20.16 16.38 13.60
C TYR A 705 21.16 17.04 14.55
N ARG A 706 21.78 16.25 15.44
CA ARG A 706 22.80 16.76 16.36
C ARG A 706 24.03 17.29 15.61
N TRP A 707 24.41 16.65 14.52
CA TRP A 707 25.52 17.09 13.69
C TRP A 707 25.22 18.39 12.94
N LEU A 708 24.00 18.57 12.45
CA LEU A 708 23.59 19.76 11.69
C LEU A 708 23.16 20.95 12.56
N GLN A 709 23.03 20.75 13.87
CA GLN A 709 22.59 21.81 14.77
C GLN A 709 23.67 22.91 14.87
N SER A 710 23.31 24.12 14.42
CA SER A 710 24.14 25.32 14.48
C SER A 710 24.48 25.75 15.91
N ASP A 711 25.41 26.69 16.03
CA ASP A 711 25.75 27.30 17.32
C ASP A 711 24.53 27.99 17.95
N GLU A 712 23.66 28.61 17.16
CA GLU A 712 22.44 29.25 17.65
C GLU A 712 21.34 28.25 18.00
N GLY A 713 21.12 27.21 17.18
CA GLY A 713 20.15 26.14 17.45
C GLY A 713 19.36 25.64 16.25
N GLY A 714 19.31 26.40 15.15
CA GLY A 714 18.71 25.96 13.88
C GLY A 714 19.46 24.79 13.24
N ILE A 715 18.78 24.01 12.40
CA ILE A 715 19.31 22.81 11.75
C ILE A 715 19.77 23.12 10.31
N ALA A 716 21.05 22.94 10.00
CA ALA A 716 21.60 23.16 8.67
C ALA A 716 21.12 22.14 7.62
N GLY A 717 21.45 22.37 6.34
CA GLY A 717 20.87 21.66 5.20
C GLY A 717 21.01 20.15 5.26
N GLY A 718 22.23 19.62 5.11
CA GLY A 718 22.41 18.18 5.17
C GLY A 718 23.76 17.68 4.70
N ALA A 719 23.74 16.56 3.97
CA ALA A 719 24.94 15.92 3.46
C ALA A 719 24.70 15.18 2.15
N THR A 720 25.79 14.97 1.40
CA THR A 720 25.80 14.18 0.18
C THR A 720 26.91 13.13 0.16
N ASN A 721 26.62 11.94 -0.37
CA ASN A 721 27.63 10.95 -0.74
C ASN A 721 28.17 11.16 -2.17
N SER A 722 27.52 12.01 -2.97
CA SER A 722 27.90 12.31 -4.35
C SER A 722 28.06 13.81 -4.52
N TRP A 723 29.26 14.32 -4.22
CA TRP A 723 29.52 15.76 -4.35
C TRP A 723 29.22 16.24 -5.78
N ALA A 724 28.44 17.31 -5.89
CA ALA A 724 27.91 17.85 -7.14
C ALA A 724 27.14 16.82 -8.01
N GLY A 725 26.63 15.75 -7.38
CA GLY A 725 25.87 14.68 -8.02
C GLY A 725 26.65 13.85 -9.06
N ARG A 726 27.98 13.95 -9.05
CA ARG A 726 28.89 13.23 -9.96
C ARG A 726 30.10 12.64 -9.23
N TYR A 727 29.96 12.40 -7.93
CA TYR A 727 31.02 11.95 -7.02
C TYR A 727 32.30 12.80 -7.18
N ALA A 728 32.15 14.12 -7.33
CA ALA A 728 33.30 15.01 -7.51
C ALA A 728 34.16 15.09 -6.24
N THR A 729 35.32 15.74 -6.33
CA THR A 729 36.12 16.05 -5.15
C THR A 729 35.51 17.25 -4.44
N PRO A 730 35.12 17.14 -3.15
CA PRO A 730 34.66 18.28 -2.37
C PRO A 730 35.82 19.22 -2.03
N PRO A 731 35.54 20.47 -1.61
CA PRO A 731 36.55 21.36 -1.06
C PRO A 731 37.40 20.70 0.04
N ALA A 732 38.69 21.05 0.10
CA ALA A 732 39.57 20.50 1.13
C ALA A 732 39.10 20.91 2.52
N GLY A 733 38.97 19.94 3.42
CA GLY A 733 38.50 20.18 4.79
C GLY A 733 36.99 20.18 4.98
N THR A 734 36.19 19.88 3.93
CA THR A 734 34.74 19.71 4.07
C THR A 734 34.41 18.71 5.19
N PRO A 735 33.62 19.10 6.21
CA PRO A 735 33.22 18.22 7.30
C PRO A 735 32.41 17.02 6.81
N THR A 736 32.50 15.91 7.54
CA THR A 736 31.79 14.68 7.15
C THR A 736 30.89 14.10 8.23
N PHE A 737 29.82 13.42 7.80
CA PHE A 737 28.93 12.60 8.60
C PHE A 737 28.96 11.17 8.08
N TYR A 738 29.61 10.26 8.82
CA TYR A 738 29.90 8.90 8.33
C TYR A 738 30.58 8.86 6.95
N GLY A 739 31.35 9.92 6.63
CA GLY A 739 32.04 10.11 5.36
C GLY A 739 31.18 10.64 4.21
N MET A 740 29.91 10.97 4.43
CA MET A 740 29.17 11.88 3.54
C MET A 740 29.59 13.33 3.81
N PHE A 741 29.64 14.17 2.79
CA PHE A 741 30.13 15.54 2.87
C PHE A 741 29.00 16.51 3.25
N TYR A 742 29.27 17.45 4.16
CA TYR A 742 28.34 18.52 4.50
C TYR A 742 27.95 19.34 3.27
N ASP A 743 26.64 19.52 3.10
CA ASP A 743 26.04 20.34 2.07
C ASP A 743 25.06 21.31 2.74
N GLU A 744 25.31 22.61 2.57
CA GLU A 744 24.45 23.67 3.13
C GLU A 744 23.07 23.70 2.47
N LYS A 745 23.00 23.29 1.19
CA LYS A 745 21.82 23.39 0.35
C LYS A 745 21.64 22.12 -0.49
N PRO A 746 21.37 20.96 0.15
CA PRO A 746 21.19 19.70 -0.55
C PRO A 746 20.19 19.82 -1.70
N VAL A 747 20.56 19.27 -2.85
CA VAL A 747 19.73 19.14 -4.07
C VAL A 747 19.45 20.44 -4.83
N TYR A 748 18.82 21.45 -4.24
CA TYR A 748 18.39 22.65 -4.96
C TYR A 748 19.13 23.90 -4.51
N HIS A 749 19.54 24.72 -5.48
CA HIS A 749 20.30 25.95 -5.31
C HIS A 749 19.56 27.19 -5.82
N ASP A 750 18.47 27.04 -6.57
CA ASP A 750 17.57 28.12 -7.00
C ASP A 750 16.10 27.83 -6.61
N PRO A 751 15.67 28.27 -5.41
CA PRO A 751 16.51 28.80 -4.33
C PRO A 751 17.30 27.71 -3.58
N PRO A 752 18.29 28.08 -2.73
CA PRO A 752 18.94 27.15 -1.81
C PRO A 752 17.91 26.43 -0.92
N SER A 753 17.89 25.10 -0.96
CA SER A 753 16.84 24.28 -0.35
C SER A 753 16.62 24.54 1.15
N ASN A 754 17.68 24.77 1.93
CA ASN A 754 17.57 25.01 3.37
C ASN A 754 17.44 26.49 3.76
N GLN A 755 17.19 27.39 2.81
CA GLN A 755 16.89 28.78 3.16
C GLN A 755 15.47 28.93 3.75
N TRP A 756 14.59 27.96 3.52
CA TRP A 756 13.19 28.07 3.95
C TRP A 756 12.99 27.57 5.39
N PHE A 757 12.48 28.43 6.27
CA PHE A 757 12.21 28.08 7.68
C PHE A 757 11.18 26.96 7.84
N GLY A 758 10.30 26.73 6.86
CA GLY A 758 9.33 25.64 6.90
C GLY A 758 9.94 24.25 7.13
N PHE A 759 11.13 23.99 6.58
CA PHE A 759 11.86 22.76 6.86
C PHE A 759 12.29 22.62 8.33
N GLN A 760 12.52 23.73 9.05
CA GLN A 760 12.77 23.68 10.49
C GLN A 760 11.53 23.19 11.22
N ALA A 761 10.37 23.82 10.95
CA ALA A 761 9.12 23.51 11.64
C ALA A 761 8.65 22.07 11.36
N TRP A 762 8.54 21.65 10.10
CA TRP A 762 8.10 20.29 9.72
C TRP A 762 8.97 19.19 10.32
N SER A 763 10.28 19.40 10.29
CA SER A 763 11.25 18.41 10.73
C SER A 763 11.31 18.30 12.25
N MET A 764 11.34 19.45 12.94
CA MET A 764 11.40 19.48 14.39
C MET A 764 10.10 19.05 15.04
N GLU A 765 8.96 19.19 14.36
CA GLU A 765 7.70 18.59 14.80
C GLU A 765 7.84 17.07 14.97
N ARG A 766 8.42 16.38 13.98
CA ARG A 766 8.64 14.93 14.03
C ARG A 766 9.62 14.53 15.13
N VAL A 767 10.60 15.37 15.43
CA VAL A 767 11.52 15.18 16.56
C VAL A 767 10.80 15.38 17.89
N ALA A 768 9.92 16.40 17.98
CA ALA A 768 9.10 16.71 19.15
C ALA A 768 8.11 15.59 19.46
N GLU A 769 7.42 15.05 18.45
CA GLU A 769 6.54 13.89 18.60
C GLU A 769 7.30 12.67 19.09
N TYR A 770 8.47 12.37 18.49
CA TYR A 770 9.32 11.26 18.96
C TYR A 770 9.79 11.47 20.41
N TYR A 771 10.18 12.69 20.78
CA TYR A 771 10.54 13.03 22.16
C TYR A 771 9.35 12.88 23.11
N GLN A 772 8.17 13.33 22.69
CA GLN A 772 6.95 13.25 23.50
C GLN A 772 6.57 11.80 23.78
N GLN A 773 6.62 10.94 22.76
CA GLN A 773 6.30 9.52 22.88
C GLN A 773 7.33 8.71 23.68
N THR A 774 8.62 9.05 23.58
CA THR A 774 9.69 8.16 24.09
C THR A 774 10.52 8.74 25.23
N GLY A 775 10.52 10.07 25.40
CA GLY A 775 11.48 10.78 26.25
C GLY A 775 12.93 10.66 25.79
N ASN A 776 13.21 10.37 24.51
CA ASN A 776 14.56 10.16 24.02
C ASN A 776 15.48 11.37 24.31
N ALA A 777 16.60 11.12 24.98
CA ALA A 777 17.52 12.18 25.41
C ALA A 777 18.24 12.89 24.25
N GLY A 778 18.50 12.20 23.14
CA GLY A 778 19.09 12.80 21.94
C GLY A 778 18.13 13.77 21.27
N ALA A 779 16.87 13.37 21.12
CA ALA A 779 15.80 14.24 20.62
C ALA A 779 15.60 15.45 21.54
N LYS A 780 15.57 15.24 22.88
CA LYS A 780 15.51 16.35 23.86
C LYS A 780 16.66 17.34 23.67
N THR A 781 17.90 16.85 23.50
CA THR A 781 19.08 17.71 23.33
C THR A 781 18.95 18.60 22.10
N VAL A 782 18.43 18.06 20.99
CA VAL A 782 18.18 18.84 19.77
C VAL A 782 17.07 19.87 20.03
N LEU A 783 15.94 19.44 20.59
CA LEU A 783 14.78 20.29 20.81
C LEU A 783 15.03 21.42 21.79
N ASP A 784 15.70 21.18 22.93
CA ASP A 784 15.96 22.22 23.93
C ASP A 784 16.65 23.43 23.28
N LYS A 785 17.72 23.17 22.50
CA LYS A 785 18.47 24.25 21.84
C LYS A 785 17.70 24.86 20.67
N TRP A 786 16.95 24.06 19.90
CA TRP A 786 16.18 24.57 18.77
C TRP A 786 14.99 25.43 19.22
N VAL A 787 14.26 25.00 20.25
CA VAL A 787 13.10 25.72 20.80
C VAL A 787 13.55 27.05 21.40
N ASP A 788 14.64 27.07 22.19
CA ASP A 788 15.23 28.31 22.71
C ASP A 788 15.55 29.30 21.58
N TRP A 789 16.19 28.82 20.50
CA TRP A 789 16.48 29.64 19.33
C TRP A 789 15.22 30.14 18.64
N ALA A 790 14.29 29.26 18.29
CA ALA A 790 13.10 29.60 17.53
C ALA A 790 12.19 30.60 18.28
N LEU A 791 12.03 30.41 19.60
CA LEU A 791 11.30 31.35 20.47
C LEU A 791 11.99 32.72 20.49
N SER A 792 13.33 32.77 20.56
CA SER A 792 14.09 34.03 20.50
C SER A 792 13.94 34.79 19.18
N LYS A 793 13.46 34.11 18.12
CA LYS A 793 13.19 34.67 16.80
C LYS A 793 11.70 34.78 16.50
N THR A 794 10.82 34.63 17.49
CA THR A 794 9.39 34.77 17.28
C THR A 794 8.86 35.99 18.02
N THR A 795 8.04 36.78 17.34
CA THR A 795 7.37 37.93 17.95
C THR A 795 5.87 37.65 18.01
N ILE A 796 5.31 37.73 19.21
CA ILE A 796 3.86 37.81 19.42
C ILE A 796 3.54 39.27 19.75
N ASN A 797 2.80 39.94 18.88
CA ASN A 797 2.45 41.34 19.04
C ASN A 797 1.33 41.51 20.08
N PRO A 798 1.23 42.67 20.74
CA PRO A 798 0.18 42.94 21.73
C PRO A 798 -1.25 42.84 21.19
N ASP A 799 -1.44 42.96 19.87
CA ASP A 799 -2.74 42.87 19.20
C ASP A 799 -3.14 41.43 18.84
N GLY A 800 -2.29 40.43 19.10
CA GLY A 800 -2.54 39.02 18.78
C GLY A 800 -1.90 38.54 17.48
N THR A 801 -1.42 39.45 16.62
CA THR A 801 -0.68 39.08 15.41
C THR A 801 0.71 38.56 15.75
N TYR A 802 1.35 37.84 14.83
CA TYR A 802 2.67 37.27 15.06
C TYR A 802 3.61 37.46 13.86
N ARG A 803 4.91 37.27 14.12
CA ARG A 803 5.95 37.15 13.09
C ARG A 803 6.91 36.04 13.47
N ILE A 804 7.08 35.09 12.55
CA ILE A 804 8.01 33.96 12.64
C ILE A 804 9.11 34.10 11.58
N PRO A 805 10.27 33.43 11.71
CA PRO A 805 11.29 33.43 10.66
C PRO A 805 10.73 32.92 9.33
N SER A 806 11.21 33.47 8.21
CA SER A 806 10.83 33.04 6.86
C SER A 806 12.06 32.51 6.11
N THR A 807 12.99 33.40 5.80
CA THR A 807 14.22 33.08 5.08
C THR A 807 15.40 33.02 6.03
N LEU A 808 16.18 31.95 5.91
CA LEU A 808 17.39 31.67 6.67
C LEU A 808 18.62 31.85 5.78
N GLN A 809 19.68 32.38 6.37
CA GLN A 809 21.01 32.44 5.78
C GLN A 809 21.97 31.64 6.64
N TRP A 810 22.78 30.83 5.98
CA TRP A 810 23.74 29.93 6.61
C TRP A 810 25.16 30.40 6.34
N SER A 811 26.06 30.14 7.28
CA SER A 811 27.49 30.35 7.07
C SER A 811 28.33 29.41 7.92
N GLY A 812 29.54 29.12 7.43
CA GLY A 812 30.45 28.19 8.09
C GLY A 812 30.07 26.73 7.86
N ALA A 813 30.44 25.84 8.78
CA ALA A 813 30.22 24.41 8.63
C ALA A 813 30.26 23.70 9.99
N PRO A 814 29.58 22.54 10.15
CA PRO A 814 29.66 21.76 11.38
C PRO A 814 31.05 21.16 11.59
N ASP A 815 31.36 20.69 12.80
CA ASP A 815 32.52 19.84 13.02
C ASP A 815 32.34 18.49 12.28
N THR A 816 33.43 17.78 11.95
CA THR A 816 33.28 16.39 11.46
C THR A 816 32.65 15.51 12.55
N TRP A 817 31.61 14.76 12.20
CA TRP A 817 30.86 13.95 13.15
C TRP A 817 31.70 12.88 13.83
N SER A 818 31.54 12.77 15.15
CA SER A 818 32.03 11.66 15.95
C SER A 818 30.95 11.26 16.96
N ALA A 819 30.35 10.08 16.78
CA ALA A 819 29.31 9.60 17.70
C ALA A 819 29.79 9.49 19.15
N SER A 820 31.09 9.21 19.36
CA SER A 820 31.71 9.11 20.69
C SER A 820 32.05 10.46 21.33
N SER A 821 32.21 11.50 20.52
CA SER A 821 32.54 12.86 20.97
C SER A 821 31.98 13.88 19.98
N PRO A 822 30.65 14.10 19.96
CA PRO A 822 30.02 15.04 19.05
C PRO A 822 30.65 16.43 19.16
N GLY A 823 30.87 17.08 18.01
CA GLY A 823 31.39 18.44 17.96
C GLY A 823 30.42 19.46 18.56
N ALA A 824 30.94 20.65 18.88
CA ALA A 824 30.15 21.74 19.41
C ALA A 824 29.52 22.60 18.31
N ASN A 825 30.02 22.49 17.07
CA ASN A 825 29.57 23.26 15.90
C ASN A 825 29.67 24.79 16.09
N ALA A 826 30.64 25.26 16.86
CA ALA A 826 30.84 26.69 17.14
C ALA A 826 31.21 27.53 15.90
N GLY A 827 31.46 26.89 14.75
CA GLY A 827 31.72 27.55 13.48
C GLY A 827 30.57 27.43 12.47
N LEU A 828 29.41 26.88 12.84
CA LEU A 828 28.22 26.78 12.00
C LEU A 828 27.16 27.76 12.51
N HIS A 829 26.76 28.70 11.65
CA HIS A 829 25.87 29.79 12.03
C HIS A 829 24.62 29.88 11.17
N VAL A 830 23.51 30.30 11.79
CA VAL A 830 22.27 30.66 11.11
C VAL A 830 21.81 32.07 11.49
N THR A 831 21.38 32.84 10.49
CA THR A 831 20.75 34.15 10.67
C THR A 831 19.40 34.20 9.97
N VAL A 832 18.41 34.84 10.61
CA VAL A 832 17.09 35.08 10.02
C VAL A 832 17.17 36.35 9.16
N ALA A 833 16.95 36.22 7.86
CA ALA A 833 17.01 37.34 6.91
C ALA A 833 15.72 38.15 6.89
N ASP A 834 14.57 37.49 7.01
CA ASP A 834 13.26 38.10 7.07
C ASP A 834 12.25 37.25 7.87
N TYR A 835 11.08 37.83 8.10
CA TYR A 835 10.01 37.24 8.91
C TYR A 835 8.71 37.23 8.12
N THR A 836 7.83 36.30 8.43
CA THR A 836 6.52 36.13 7.79
C THR A 836 5.42 35.92 8.84
N ASP A 837 4.17 36.03 8.42
CA ASP A 837 2.96 35.60 9.11
C ASP A 837 2.36 34.33 8.47
N ASP A 838 3.12 33.61 7.62
CA ASP A 838 2.75 32.33 7.01
C ASP A 838 2.07 31.40 8.02
N VAL A 839 0.83 31.05 7.70
CA VAL A 839 -0.07 30.29 8.56
C VAL A 839 0.23 28.80 8.58
N GLY A 840 0.73 28.23 7.47
CA GLY A 840 1.08 26.81 7.40
C GLY A 840 2.33 26.50 8.22
N VAL A 841 3.39 27.29 8.04
CA VAL A 841 4.62 27.15 8.80
C VAL A 841 4.41 27.50 10.28
N ALA A 842 3.59 28.51 10.59
CA ALA A 842 3.22 28.81 11.97
C ALA A 842 2.47 27.66 12.65
N ALA A 843 1.62 26.92 11.92
CA ALA A 843 0.93 25.75 12.45
C ALA A 843 1.88 24.58 12.76
N ALA A 844 2.78 24.21 11.83
CA ALA A 844 3.84 23.24 12.10
C ALA A 844 4.70 23.62 13.32
N TYR A 845 5.03 24.92 13.41
CA TYR A 845 5.81 25.43 14.54
C TYR A 845 5.01 25.34 15.85
N ALA A 846 3.74 25.71 15.85
CA ALA A 846 2.86 25.57 17.01
C ALA A 846 2.73 24.10 17.44
N LYS A 847 2.64 23.14 16.51
CA LYS A 847 2.67 21.69 16.84
C LYS A 847 3.98 21.27 17.47
N THR A 848 5.11 21.70 16.90
CA THR A 848 6.44 21.44 17.46
C THR A 848 6.51 21.88 18.93
N LEU A 849 6.08 23.12 19.21
CA LEU A 849 6.04 23.67 20.56
C LEU A 849 5.05 22.93 21.46
N THR A 850 3.90 22.52 20.94
CA THR A 850 2.86 21.77 21.68
C THR A 850 3.39 20.41 22.16
N TYR A 851 3.93 19.59 21.25
CA TYR A 851 4.50 18.28 21.59
C TYR A 851 5.70 18.40 22.53
N TYR A 852 6.56 19.42 22.30
CA TYR A 852 7.69 19.69 23.20
C TYR A 852 7.22 20.08 24.60
N ALA A 853 6.26 21.01 24.71
CA ALA A 853 5.76 21.52 25.98
C ALA A 853 5.04 20.45 26.81
N ASP A 854 4.21 19.60 26.18
CA ASP A 854 3.53 18.48 26.84
C ASP A 854 4.52 17.58 27.59
N ARG A 855 5.65 17.26 26.94
CA ARG A 855 6.65 16.36 27.53
C ARG A 855 7.61 17.05 28.49
N SER A 856 8.03 18.27 28.19
CA SER A 856 9.05 19.00 28.94
C SER A 856 8.47 19.77 30.13
N GLY A 857 7.19 20.14 30.08
CA GLY A 857 6.57 21.10 30.97
C GLY A 857 6.96 22.56 30.68
N ASP A 858 7.52 22.86 29.51
CA ASP A 858 7.93 24.22 29.15
C ASP A 858 6.72 25.14 28.93
N ALA A 859 6.53 26.07 29.87
CA ALA A 859 5.40 26.98 29.87
C ALA A 859 5.52 28.10 28.80
N ASP A 860 6.74 28.42 28.35
CA ASP A 860 6.96 29.44 27.33
C ASP A 860 6.56 28.91 25.95
N ALA A 861 7.01 27.69 25.64
CA ALA A 861 6.62 26.96 24.45
C ALA A 861 5.10 26.75 24.37
N ALA A 862 4.45 26.31 25.46
CA ALA A 862 2.99 26.16 25.51
C ALA A 862 2.27 27.49 25.24
N ARG A 863 2.73 28.59 25.86
CA ARG A 863 2.12 29.92 25.68
C ARG A 863 2.27 30.41 24.24
N VAL A 864 3.45 30.28 23.63
CA VAL A 864 3.69 30.73 22.26
C VAL A 864 2.93 29.86 21.26
N ALA A 865 2.89 28.54 21.45
CA ALA A 865 2.03 27.66 20.64
C ALA A 865 0.58 28.14 20.64
N LYS A 866 0.02 28.39 21.83
CA LYS A 866 -1.34 28.91 21.98
C LYS A 866 -1.53 30.25 21.25
N ALA A 867 -0.58 31.18 21.44
CA ALA A 867 -0.66 32.53 20.85
C ALA A 867 -0.59 32.51 19.32
N LEU A 868 0.19 31.61 18.71
CA LEU A 868 0.23 31.43 17.26
C LEU A 868 -1.13 30.92 16.74
N LEU A 869 -1.71 29.92 17.41
CA LEU A 869 -3.02 29.37 17.03
C LEU A 869 -4.14 30.40 17.19
N ASP A 870 -4.15 31.15 18.29
CA ASP A 870 -5.10 32.24 18.50
C ASP A 870 -4.91 33.35 17.46
N GLY A 871 -3.67 33.75 17.18
CA GLY A 871 -3.36 34.76 16.18
C GLY A 871 -3.86 34.39 14.79
N MET A 872 -3.61 33.15 14.35
CA MET A 872 -4.16 32.61 13.10
C MET A 872 -5.69 32.64 13.08
N TRP A 873 -6.31 32.15 14.15
CA TRP A 873 -7.77 32.04 14.25
C TRP A 873 -8.47 33.41 14.26
N ASP A 874 -7.91 34.37 15.00
CA ASP A 874 -8.59 35.66 15.23
C ASP A 874 -8.32 36.68 14.11
N HIS A 875 -7.22 36.54 13.35
CA HIS A 875 -6.80 37.54 12.36
C HIS A 875 -6.78 37.08 10.89
N HIS A 876 -6.77 35.77 10.60
CA HIS A 876 -6.47 35.27 9.25
C HIS A 876 -7.56 34.39 8.64
N GLN A 877 -8.76 34.36 9.22
CA GLN A 877 -9.87 33.57 8.69
C GLN A 877 -10.59 34.21 7.51
N ASP A 878 -11.01 33.37 6.56
CA ASP A 878 -11.99 33.69 5.54
C ASP A 878 -13.01 32.54 5.31
N GLY A 879 -13.75 32.59 4.20
CA GLY A 879 -14.76 31.59 3.85
C GLY A 879 -14.20 30.23 3.41
N LEU A 880 -12.94 30.19 2.95
CA LEU A 880 -12.27 28.99 2.46
C LEU A 880 -11.42 28.34 3.56
N GLY A 881 -10.84 29.13 4.47
CA GLY A 881 -9.99 28.61 5.52
C GLY A 881 -9.34 29.68 6.38
N ILE A 882 -8.03 29.53 6.59
CA ILE A 882 -7.17 30.50 7.27
C ILE A 882 -5.99 30.79 6.35
N ALA A 883 -5.84 32.03 5.88
CA ALA A 883 -4.80 32.39 4.93
C ALA A 883 -4.39 33.86 5.09
N VAL A 884 -3.16 34.15 4.67
CA VAL A 884 -2.60 35.51 4.63
C VAL A 884 -2.32 35.91 3.20
N ALA A 885 -2.38 37.22 2.93
CA ALA A 885 -1.98 37.73 1.63
C ALA A 885 -0.45 37.72 1.51
N GLU A 886 0.06 37.03 0.51
CA GLU A 886 1.48 36.97 0.17
C GLU A 886 1.75 37.69 -1.15
N THR A 887 2.92 38.33 -1.27
CA THR A 887 3.35 39.02 -2.49
C THR A 887 4.31 38.12 -3.25
N ARG A 888 3.99 37.83 -4.51
CA ARG A 888 4.74 36.92 -5.38
C ARG A 888 5.65 37.67 -6.33
N ALA A 889 6.72 38.24 -5.78
CA ALA A 889 7.71 38.97 -6.57
C ALA A 889 8.42 38.08 -7.59
N ASP A 890 8.53 36.79 -7.28
CA ASP A 890 9.06 35.71 -8.11
C ASP A 890 8.23 35.43 -9.38
N TYR A 891 6.99 35.91 -9.46
CA TYR A 891 6.15 35.75 -10.67
C TYR A 891 6.58 36.63 -11.84
N ASN A 892 7.67 37.40 -11.68
CA ASN A 892 8.35 38.02 -12.81
C ASN A 892 9.11 37.00 -13.67
N ARG A 893 9.12 35.72 -13.26
CA ARG A 893 9.76 34.60 -13.98
C ARG A 893 8.81 33.85 -14.90
N PHE A 894 7.54 34.25 -15.03
CA PHE A 894 6.60 33.62 -15.98
C PHE A 894 7.11 33.70 -17.44
N ASP A 895 7.82 34.77 -17.80
CA ASP A 895 8.44 34.94 -19.12
C ASP A 895 9.94 34.52 -19.15
N ASP A 896 10.46 33.88 -18.10
CA ASP A 896 11.82 33.35 -18.09
C ASP A 896 11.98 32.26 -19.16
N ARG A 897 13.16 32.23 -19.79
CA ARG A 897 13.50 31.20 -20.76
C ARG A 897 13.67 29.84 -20.08
N VAL A 898 13.03 28.83 -20.67
CA VAL A 898 13.30 27.43 -20.35
C VAL A 898 14.39 26.92 -21.29
N TYR A 899 15.48 26.37 -20.74
CA TYR A 899 16.52 25.82 -21.59
C TYR A 899 16.00 24.63 -22.40
N VAL A 900 16.19 24.67 -23.71
CA VAL A 900 15.94 23.56 -24.64
C VAL A 900 17.14 23.45 -25.58
N PRO A 901 17.75 22.26 -25.78
CA PRO A 901 18.92 22.11 -26.64
C PRO A 901 18.72 22.67 -28.05
N SER A 902 19.75 23.31 -28.60
CA SER A 902 19.69 23.88 -29.94
C SER A 902 19.36 22.82 -30.99
N GLY A 903 18.30 23.05 -31.78
CA GLY A 903 17.84 22.13 -32.81
C GLY A 903 16.88 21.04 -32.30
N TRP A 904 16.66 20.94 -30.98
CA TRP A 904 15.59 20.14 -30.42
C TRP A 904 14.26 20.89 -30.60
N THR A 905 13.23 20.18 -31.06
CA THR A 905 11.87 20.71 -31.22
C THR A 905 10.85 19.66 -30.84
N GLY A 906 9.79 20.08 -30.14
CA GLY A 906 8.69 19.21 -29.74
C GLY A 906 7.41 19.99 -29.46
N THR A 907 6.40 19.30 -28.96
CA THR A 907 5.08 19.90 -28.69
C THR A 907 4.47 19.37 -27.40
N MET A 908 3.96 20.26 -26.56
CA MET A 908 3.10 19.92 -25.41
C MET A 908 1.74 19.38 -25.91
N PRO A 909 0.95 18.67 -25.09
CA PRO A 909 -0.32 18.09 -25.54
C PRO A 909 -1.38 19.09 -26.03
N ASN A 910 -1.36 20.33 -25.54
CA ASN A 910 -2.24 21.42 -25.99
C ASN A 910 -1.80 22.06 -27.32
N GLY A 911 -0.61 21.73 -27.84
CA GLY A 911 -0.06 22.29 -29.07
C GLY A 911 1.08 23.29 -28.87
N ASP A 912 1.42 23.64 -27.63
CA ASP A 912 2.51 24.59 -27.36
C ASP A 912 3.85 24.07 -27.89
N ALA A 913 4.57 24.93 -28.60
CA ALA A 913 5.85 24.57 -29.18
C ALA A 913 6.96 24.60 -28.13
N ILE A 914 7.71 23.50 -28.03
CA ILE A 914 8.88 23.39 -27.17
C ILE A 914 10.12 23.50 -28.07
N ASN A 915 10.90 24.57 -27.91
CA ASN A 915 12.11 24.84 -28.68
C ASN A 915 13.04 25.81 -27.92
N SER A 916 14.19 26.17 -28.51
CA SER A 916 15.19 27.04 -27.88
C SER A 916 14.75 28.48 -27.56
N SER A 917 13.54 28.89 -27.94
CA SER A 917 12.94 30.19 -27.58
C SER A 917 11.81 30.08 -26.57
N SER A 918 11.47 28.88 -26.11
CA SER A 918 10.41 28.67 -25.12
C SER A 918 10.72 29.37 -23.79
N THR A 919 9.69 29.97 -23.22
CA THR A 919 9.62 30.46 -21.84
C THR A 919 8.77 29.54 -20.96
N PHE A 920 8.75 29.77 -19.65
CA PHE A 920 7.90 29.03 -18.71
C PHE A 920 6.43 29.06 -19.15
N ASP A 921 5.92 30.26 -19.43
CA ASP A 921 4.56 30.52 -19.91
C ASP A 921 4.28 29.92 -21.30
N SER A 922 5.23 30.04 -22.25
CA SER A 922 4.96 29.60 -23.64
C SER A 922 4.73 28.10 -23.83
N ILE A 923 5.11 27.27 -22.84
CA ILE A 923 4.85 25.81 -22.83
C ILE A 923 3.74 25.43 -21.85
N ARG A 924 3.04 26.43 -21.32
CA ARG A 924 1.93 26.34 -20.36
C ARG A 924 0.86 27.38 -20.70
N SER A 925 0.56 27.56 -21.99
CA SER A 925 -0.34 28.64 -22.45
C SER A 925 -1.76 28.56 -21.87
N PHE A 926 -2.14 27.42 -21.28
CA PHE A 926 -3.37 27.29 -20.49
C PHE A 926 -3.43 28.28 -19.30
N TYR A 927 -2.30 28.81 -18.84
CA TYR A 927 -2.27 29.86 -17.82
C TYR A 927 -2.93 31.16 -18.28
N GLU A 928 -2.94 31.45 -19.59
CA GLU A 928 -3.61 32.64 -20.14
C GLU A 928 -5.13 32.62 -19.90
N ASP A 929 -5.70 31.43 -19.70
CA ASP A 929 -7.13 31.23 -19.38
C ASP A 929 -7.41 31.30 -17.86
N ASP A 930 -6.38 31.42 -17.00
CA ASP A 930 -6.55 31.47 -15.56
C ASP A 930 -7.27 32.78 -15.11
N PRO A 931 -8.25 32.71 -14.19
CA PRO A 931 -8.96 33.90 -13.70
C PRO A 931 -8.06 34.99 -13.12
N ALA A 932 -6.87 34.64 -12.62
CA ALA A 932 -5.90 35.56 -12.06
C ALA A 932 -4.80 35.98 -13.05
N TRP A 933 -4.81 35.51 -14.29
CA TRP A 933 -3.76 35.78 -15.29
C TRP A 933 -3.49 37.26 -15.51
N SER A 934 -4.55 38.09 -15.54
CA SER A 934 -4.43 39.55 -15.69
C SER A 934 -3.51 40.22 -14.65
N LYS A 935 -3.31 39.61 -13.47
CA LYS A 935 -2.34 40.08 -12.48
C LYS A 935 -0.90 39.86 -12.95
N ILE A 936 -0.63 38.73 -13.61
CA ILE A 936 0.68 38.38 -14.16
C ILE A 936 1.00 39.27 -15.35
N GLU A 937 0.07 39.44 -16.29
CA GLU A 937 0.23 40.34 -17.44
C GLU A 937 0.58 41.77 -16.98
N ALA A 938 -0.14 42.28 -15.97
CA ALA A 938 0.12 43.59 -15.40
C ALA A 938 1.53 43.68 -14.77
N TYR A 939 1.99 42.63 -14.11
CA TYR A 939 3.32 42.59 -13.50
C TYR A 939 4.44 42.56 -14.54
N LEU A 940 4.31 41.68 -15.55
CA LEU A 940 5.28 41.57 -16.66
C LEU A 940 5.32 42.86 -17.51
N ALA A 941 4.22 43.62 -17.57
CA ALA A 941 4.18 44.94 -18.19
C ALA A 941 4.84 46.06 -17.34
N GLY A 942 5.50 45.73 -16.22
CA GLY A 942 6.17 46.68 -15.33
C GLY A 942 5.31 47.18 -14.16
N GLY A 943 4.20 46.51 -13.86
CA GLY A 943 3.34 46.78 -12.70
C GLY A 943 3.98 46.37 -11.37
N ALA A 944 3.21 46.47 -10.30
CA ALA A 944 3.62 45.98 -8.98
C ALA A 944 3.54 44.45 -8.91
N ALA A 945 4.39 43.84 -8.07
CA ALA A 945 4.33 42.40 -7.81
C ALA A 945 2.91 42.00 -7.34
N PRO A 946 2.34 40.92 -7.88
CA PRO A 946 0.98 40.53 -7.58
C PRO A 946 0.89 39.94 -6.17
N SER A 947 -0.27 40.13 -5.54
CA SER A 947 -0.58 39.52 -4.25
C SER A 947 -1.74 38.53 -4.37
N PHE A 948 -1.60 37.44 -3.62
CA PHE A 948 -2.50 36.30 -3.57
C PHE A 948 -2.74 35.88 -2.12
N THR A 949 -3.91 35.33 -1.85
CA THR A 949 -4.25 34.70 -0.57
C THR A 949 -4.48 33.24 -0.87
N TYR A 950 -3.51 32.38 -0.57
CA TYR A 950 -3.54 30.98 -0.99
C TYR A 950 -4.08 30.05 0.10
N HIS A 951 -4.89 29.09 -0.35
CA HIS A 951 -5.44 28.01 0.44
C HIS A 951 -4.77 26.69 0.05
N ARG A 952 -3.46 26.62 0.31
CA ARG A 952 -2.69 25.38 0.13
C ARG A 952 -3.27 24.28 1.02
N PHE A 953 -3.61 23.13 0.44
CA PHE A 953 -4.27 22.05 1.16
C PHE A 953 -3.44 21.60 2.37
N TRP A 954 -2.12 21.45 2.19
CA TRP A 954 -1.23 21.06 3.28
C TRP A 954 -1.28 22.07 4.43
N ALA A 955 -1.26 23.38 4.15
CA ALA A 955 -1.26 24.41 5.18
C ALA A 955 -2.56 24.40 5.99
N GLN A 956 -3.70 24.26 5.31
CA GLN A 956 -5.01 24.18 5.99
C GLN A 956 -5.12 22.92 6.84
N ALA A 957 -4.67 21.77 6.31
CA ALA A 957 -4.60 20.53 7.07
C ALA A 957 -3.69 20.69 8.30
N ASP A 958 -2.56 21.37 8.15
CA ASP A 958 -1.58 21.57 9.23
C ASP A 958 -2.11 22.46 10.36
N ILE A 959 -2.82 23.54 10.01
CA ILE A 959 -3.51 24.41 10.97
C ILE A 959 -4.57 23.61 11.74
N ALA A 960 -5.38 22.81 11.03
CA ALA A 960 -6.37 21.95 11.69
C ALA A 960 -5.68 20.96 12.63
N LEU A 961 -4.64 20.27 12.18
CA LEU A 961 -3.85 19.34 13.00
C LEU A 961 -3.26 20.03 14.22
N ALA A 962 -2.81 21.28 14.10
CA ALA A 962 -2.26 22.04 15.22
C ALA A 962 -3.31 22.35 16.28
N MET A 963 -4.53 22.73 15.86
CA MET A 963 -5.67 22.88 16.77
C MET A 963 -5.99 21.55 17.47
N GLY A 964 -6.11 20.45 16.71
CA GLY A 964 -6.42 19.13 17.26
C GLY A 964 -5.34 18.56 18.20
N SER A 965 -4.07 18.89 17.97
CA SER A 965 -2.94 18.47 18.81
C SER A 965 -2.85 19.31 20.09
N TYR A 966 -3.09 20.62 20.00
CA TYR A 966 -3.16 21.48 21.18
C TYR A 966 -4.31 21.07 22.11
N ALA A 967 -5.49 20.78 21.54
CA ALA A 967 -6.64 20.24 22.26
C ALA A 967 -6.35 18.90 22.95
N GLU A 968 -5.47 18.08 22.38
CA GLU A 968 -5.14 16.76 22.93
C GLU A 968 -4.20 16.81 24.12
N LEU A 969 -3.20 17.69 24.03
CA LEU A 969 -2.02 17.62 24.88
C LEU A 969 -1.99 18.71 25.94
N LEU A 970 -2.59 19.86 25.66
CA LEU A 970 -2.49 21.05 26.52
C LEU A 970 -3.84 21.60 26.99
N GLU A 971 -4.95 20.92 26.67
CA GLU A 971 -6.31 21.17 27.22
C GLU A 971 -6.91 19.89 27.81
#